data_AF-A0A1H1UGR0-F1
#
_entry.id   AF-A0A1H1UGR0-F1
#
_cell.length_a   1.000
_cell.length_b   1.000
_cell.length_c   1.000
_cell.angle_alpha   90.00
_cell.angle_beta   90.00
_cell.angle_gamma   90.00
#
_symmetry.space_group_name_H-M   'P 1'
#
loop_
_entity.id
_entity.type
_entity.pdbx_description
1 polymer ?
#
loop_
_entity_poly.entity_id
_entity_poly.type
_entity_poly.pdbx_seq_one_letter_code
_entity_poly.pdbx_strand_id
1 'polypeptide(L)'
;MPPMRTASLTEQPGEREIASFAPLVHRPLVIAGNGPSAAVPPQHRLPADPVVFRMNWFFLESHYHFGSHVDAWFFSVPNQTLEETLAQEIRSGRYTVDRLLSPMQLPSGRDGDGWGNQLLDVDVVQQDHWAVVARHPRLARRFMSRPGLPTTGLQALGFALAVGFREVYLSGIDLYESAEARYGYTVTDQVAAALTAKDITPGYESAHSIDTDLAFLQACLTEFPDARVHNLSESVNLSVYLGTAPEQVEGPDLAAGSTAHLGEPKDRVVATLAGAPGADPVVVTAPRDRRLWQEVDGRRCAYVTVVSGNYHHGARALAGSLRRVSDVPLLALATADADRVALAASDIHVIDVPEIRNPNTSQRFQQRFQHTYTKLNVFRLDFLDRLVYLDSDTVVRKNIDELFAGHGFAAAPDSGFDRASSREFNSGVLALEPSHAQFCRMLDALAATPSRDGGDQGFLNSFLDTWEALPVEYNTTKRVFAHHPALYTDADVKVLHYVGNKPWDPLRDPAHDRYAELDRDWLDCLEAWELRELVTDLRAVASAQAREDAGLQVSGGSSLSPFRQAQKLNAKRRFAQAEEVLRDAWRTKEATPAELRELARALRAQGRHSEAVATLRTAARLAPESMAVTRELQAARARAVVQTLRRLNAKVVGRG
;
A
#
# COMPACT_ATOMS: atom_id res chain seq x y z
N MET A 1 16.33 -7.04 21.97
CA MET A 1 16.51 -5.60 21.74
C MET A 1 17.48 -5.43 20.58
N PRO A 2 17.23 -4.48 19.66
CA PRO A 2 18.21 -4.13 18.63
C PRO A 2 19.54 -3.70 19.27
N PRO A 3 20.69 -3.92 18.59
CA PRO A 3 21.98 -3.45 19.10
C PRO A 3 22.02 -1.92 19.14
N MET A 4 22.69 -1.36 20.16
CA MET A 4 23.00 0.06 20.18
C MET A 4 24.06 0.38 19.12
N ARG A 5 24.08 1.62 18.62
CA ARG A 5 25.18 2.07 17.78
C ARG A 5 26.50 2.06 18.55
N THR A 6 27.52 1.49 17.93
CA THR A 6 28.90 1.57 18.41
C THR A 6 29.52 2.87 17.89
N ALA A 7 30.02 3.73 18.79
CA ALA A 7 30.86 4.86 18.39
C ALA A 7 32.14 4.35 17.70
N SER A 8 32.60 5.07 16.67
CA SER A 8 33.93 4.82 16.10
C SER A 8 34.99 4.97 17.19
N LEU A 9 35.98 4.06 17.22
CA LEU A 9 37.09 4.17 18.17
C LEU A 9 38.02 5.36 17.88
N THR A 10 37.87 6.00 16.72
CA THR A 10 38.74 7.11 16.27
C THR A 10 38.09 8.49 16.36
N GLU A 11 36.80 8.57 16.70
CA GLU A 11 36.04 9.83 16.79
C GLU A 11 35.49 9.99 18.20
N GLN A 12 35.37 11.23 18.72
CA GLN A 12 34.68 11.37 20.01
C GLN A 12 33.17 11.14 19.81
N PRO A 13 32.52 10.38 20.71
CA PRO A 13 31.07 10.20 20.65
C PRO A 13 30.34 11.55 20.60
N GLY A 14 29.44 11.71 19.62
CA GLY A 14 28.59 12.91 19.48
C GLY A 14 29.19 14.06 18.66
N GLU A 15 30.44 13.98 18.18
CA GLU A 15 31.03 15.07 17.36
C GLU A 15 30.27 15.32 16.06
N ARG A 16 29.87 14.25 15.37
CA ARG A 16 29.09 14.33 14.13
C ARG A 16 27.73 15.01 14.35
N GLU A 17 27.04 14.64 15.43
CA GLU A 17 25.76 15.21 15.83
C GLU A 17 25.91 16.71 16.10
N ILE A 18 26.88 17.11 16.92
CA ILE A 18 27.12 18.53 17.24
C ILE A 18 27.42 19.33 15.97
N ALA A 19 28.27 18.81 15.08
CA ALA A 19 28.58 19.47 13.81
C ALA A 19 27.33 19.66 12.92
N SER A 20 26.43 18.66 12.90
CA SER A 20 25.20 18.70 12.12
C SER A 20 24.18 19.74 12.60
N PHE A 21 24.19 20.07 13.90
CA PHE A 21 23.31 21.07 14.50
C PHE A 21 23.96 22.45 14.68
N ALA A 22 25.29 22.58 14.58
CA ALA A 22 26.01 23.85 14.76
C ALA A 22 25.44 25.03 13.94
N PRO A 23 24.97 24.85 12.69
CA PRO A 23 24.34 25.94 11.93
C PRO A 23 22.96 26.35 12.46
N LEU A 24 22.34 25.59 13.36
CA LEU A 24 20.95 25.78 13.77
C LEU A 24 20.81 26.35 15.19
N VAL A 25 21.81 26.16 16.06
CA VAL A 25 21.72 26.47 17.51
C VAL A 25 21.49 27.93 17.87
N HIS A 26 21.63 28.84 16.91
CA HIS A 26 21.37 30.28 17.08
C HIS A 26 19.88 30.65 16.91
N ARG A 27 19.08 29.75 16.32
CA ARG A 27 17.62 29.88 16.17
C ARG A 27 16.91 29.34 17.42
N PRO A 28 15.70 29.83 17.74
CA PRO A 28 14.89 29.24 18.79
C PRO A 28 14.50 27.81 18.43
N LEU A 29 14.41 26.93 19.42
CA LEU A 29 14.05 25.52 19.24
C LEU A 29 12.66 25.24 19.81
N VAL A 30 11.80 24.58 19.04
CA VAL A 30 10.56 23.97 19.53
C VAL A 30 10.75 22.45 19.63
N ILE A 31 10.53 21.91 20.82
CA ILE A 31 10.46 20.47 21.06
C ILE A 31 9.00 20.11 21.28
N ALA A 32 8.40 19.45 20.30
CA ALA A 32 7.00 19.04 20.33
C ALA A 32 6.88 17.54 20.59
N GLY A 33 6.41 17.21 21.80
CA GLY A 33 5.97 15.88 22.20
C GLY A 33 4.61 15.53 21.61
N ASN A 34 4.04 14.40 22.08
CA ASN A 34 2.76 13.88 21.59
C ASN A 34 1.60 14.09 22.56
N GLY A 35 1.83 14.76 23.69
CA GLY A 35 0.79 14.97 24.69
C GLY A 35 -0.42 15.74 24.14
N PRO A 36 -1.60 15.61 24.76
CA PRO A 36 -2.81 16.33 24.37
C PRO A 36 -2.64 17.83 24.12
N SER A 37 -1.76 18.54 24.83
CA SER A 37 -1.54 19.98 24.62
C SER A 37 -0.99 20.33 23.23
N ALA A 38 -0.35 19.37 22.54
CA ALA A 38 0.13 19.56 21.18
C ALA A 38 -0.99 19.56 20.13
N ALA A 39 -2.23 19.16 20.48
CA ALA A 39 -3.35 19.17 19.55
C ALA A 39 -3.78 20.58 19.13
N VAL A 40 -3.59 21.56 20.02
CA VAL A 40 -3.93 22.97 19.76
C VAL A 40 -2.88 23.85 20.46
N PRO A 41 -1.64 23.92 19.96
CA PRO A 41 -0.59 24.69 20.62
C PRO A 41 -0.92 26.20 20.55
N PRO A 42 -0.52 27.00 21.55
CA PRO A 42 -0.73 28.44 21.54
C PRO A 42 0.15 29.11 20.48
N GLN A 43 -0.34 29.18 19.23
CA GLN A 43 0.42 29.65 18.06
C GLN A 43 0.98 31.07 18.23
N HIS A 44 0.28 31.95 18.95
CA HIS A 44 0.72 33.31 19.27
C HIS A 44 1.95 33.38 20.19
N ARG A 45 2.42 32.25 20.73
CA ARG A 45 3.62 32.11 21.55
C ARG A 45 4.72 31.29 20.88
N LEU A 46 4.47 30.74 19.69
CA LEU A 46 5.49 30.03 18.93
C LEU A 46 6.48 31.03 18.34
N PRO A 47 7.79 30.87 18.60
CA PRO A 47 8.79 31.81 18.11
C PRO A 47 8.83 31.83 16.58
N ALA A 48 9.32 32.94 16.01
CA ALA A 48 9.53 33.04 14.56
C ALA A 48 10.68 32.14 14.10
N ASP A 49 10.49 31.45 12.96
CA ASP A 49 11.48 30.58 12.32
C ASP A 49 12.17 29.56 13.29
N PRO A 50 11.40 28.74 14.03
CA PRO A 50 11.97 27.78 14.96
C PRO A 50 12.68 26.64 14.25
N VAL A 51 13.68 26.06 14.88
CA VAL A 51 14.07 24.66 14.63
C VAL A 51 13.00 23.77 15.27
N VAL A 52 12.57 22.71 14.59
CA VAL A 52 11.45 21.87 15.03
C VAL A 52 11.88 20.43 15.29
N PHE A 53 11.79 20.01 16.56
CA PHE A 53 11.99 18.62 16.97
C PHE A 53 10.64 17.95 17.20
N ARG A 54 10.36 16.84 16.50
CA ARG A 54 9.14 16.04 16.68
C ARG A 54 9.46 14.65 17.24
N MET A 55 8.50 14.04 17.92
CA MET A 55 8.68 12.75 18.59
C MET A 55 7.68 11.72 18.03
N ASN A 56 8.11 10.47 17.83
CA ASN A 56 7.19 9.33 17.67
C ASN A 56 6.13 9.54 16.54
N TRP A 57 4.85 9.20 16.76
CA TRP A 57 3.73 9.27 15.80
C TRP A 57 3.17 10.67 15.51
N PHE A 58 4.00 11.73 15.55
CA PHE A 58 3.55 13.11 15.37
C PHE A 58 2.75 13.33 14.08
N PHE A 59 3.07 12.57 13.02
CA PHE A 59 2.47 12.64 11.70
C PHE A 59 1.05 12.08 11.61
N LEU A 60 0.46 11.59 12.71
CA LEU A 60 -0.97 11.29 12.78
C LEU A 60 -1.85 12.53 13.03
N GLU A 61 -1.24 13.69 13.25
CA GLU A 61 -1.96 14.96 13.35
C GLU A 61 -2.74 15.28 12.07
N SER A 62 -3.89 15.95 12.19
CA SER A 62 -4.69 16.37 11.03
C SER A 62 -4.23 17.71 10.43
N HIS A 63 -3.45 18.48 11.20
CA HIS A 63 -2.94 19.79 10.83
C HIS A 63 -1.44 19.87 11.10
N TYR A 64 -0.74 20.74 10.39
CA TYR A 64 0.67 21.04 10.62
C TYR A 64 0.86 21.95 11.83
N HIS A 65 0.64 21.42 13.04
CA HIS A 65 0.66 22.21 14.28
C HIS A 65 1.99 22.92 14.57
N PHE A 66 3.08 22.42 13.99
CA PHE A 66 4.44 22.98 14.10
C PHE A 66 5.10 23.16 12.72
N GLY A 67 4.30 23.27 11.66
CA GLY A 67 4.79 23.30 10.28
C GLY A 67 4.98 21.90 9.68
N SER A 68 5.25 21.89 8.37
CA SER A 68 5.47 20.69 7.55
C SER A 68 6.94 20.24 7.48
N HIS A 69 7.87 21.04 7.99
CA HIS A 69 9.30 20.72 8.04
C HIS A 69 9.72 20.33 9.46
N VAL A 70 10.53 19.27 9.56
CA VAL A 70 11.01 18.71 10.82
C VAL A 70 12.53 18.56 10.76
N ASP A 71 13.25 19.44 11.46
CA ASP A 71 14.71 19.40 11.52
C ASP A 71 15.25 18.10 12.16
N ALA A 72 14.49 17.53 13.11
CA ALA A 72 14.85 16.29 13.80
C ALA A 72 13.64 15.51 14.32
N TRP A 73 13.61 14.22 14.01
CA TRP A 73 12.63 13.27 14.54
C TRP A 73 13.26 12.28 15.51
N PHE A 74 12.71 12.20 16.72
CA PHE A 74 13.24 11.35 17.79
C PHE A 74 12.35 10.14 18.06
N PHE A 75 12.99 8.97 18.20
CA PHE A 75 12.37 7.78 18.78
C PHE A 75 13.40 6.90 19.51
N SER A 76 12.94 6.28 20.60
CA SER A 76 13.83 5.54 21.51
C SER A 76 13.87 4.02 21.24
N VAL A 77 12.84 3.48 20.57
CA VAL A 77 12.72 2.04 20.30
C VAL A 77 12.28 1.85 18.85
N PRO A 78 13.03 1.08 18.04
CA PRO A 78 12.62 0.76 16.68
C PRO A 78 11.23 0.15 16.63
N ASN A 79 10.40 0.67 15.74
CA ASN A 79 9.04 0.21 15.49
C ASN A 79 8.79 0.31 13.98
N GLN A 80 8.70 -0.86 13.34
CA GLN A 80 8.61 -0.96 11.88
C GLN A 80 7.41 -0.20 11.31
N THR A 81 6.23 -0.29 11.94
CA THR A 81 5.03 0.41 11.42
C THR A 81 5.19 1.92 11.51
N LEU A 82 5.71 2.43 12.62
CA LEU A 82 6.02 3.85 12.81
C LEU A 82 7.02 4.36 11.77
N GLU A 83 8.06 3.56 11.52
CA GLU A 83 9.11 3.84 10.55
C GLU A 83 8.55 3.88 9.12
N GLU A 84 7.78 2.86 8.74
CA GLU A 84 7.12 2.77 7.43
C GLU A 84 6.11 3.91 7.23
N THR A 85 5.30 4.23 8.25
CA THR A 85 4.32 5.32 8.14
C THR A 85 5.01 6.67 7.97
N LEU A 86 6.08 6.97 8.72
CA LEU A 86 6.81 8.22 8.50
C LEU A 86 7.40 8.29 7.09
N ALA A 87 8.03 7.21 6.60
CA ALA A 87 8.60 7.21 5.26
C ALA A 87 7.54 7.49 4.19
N GLN A 88 6.31 7.01 4.37
CA GLN A 88 5.20 7.30 3.47
C GLN A 88 4.80 8.77 3.51
N GLU A 89 4.76 9.38 4.70
CA GLU A 89 4.49 10.81 4.86
C GLU A 89 5.56 11.66 4.16
N ILE A 90 6.83 11.28 4.29
CA ILE A 90 7.95 11.94 3.60
C ILE A 90 7.81 11.78 2.07
N ARG A 91 7.62 10.56 1.57
CA ARG A 91 7.46 10.29 0.13
C ARG A 91 6.25 10.98 -0.48
N SER A 92 5.18 11.13 0.29
CA SER A 92 3.97 11.82 -0.17
C SER A 92 4.13 13.35 -0.28
N GLY A 93 5.26 13.89 0.20
CA GLY A 93 5.53 15.32 0.28
C GLY A 93 4.80 16.03 1.42
N ARG A 94 4.08 15.30 2.29
CA ARG A 94 3.37 15.90 3.42
C ARG A 94 4.31 16.43 4.48
N TYR A 95 5.48 15.81 4.67
CA TYR A 95 6.52 16.34 5.54
C TYR A 95 7.89 16.26 4.88
N THR A 96 8.76 17.18 5.28
CA THR A 96 10.21 17.04 5.09
C THR A 96 10.84 16.77 6.44
N VAL A 97 11.76 15.80 6.51
CA VAL A 97 12.46 15.42 7.74
C VAL A 97 13.94 15.30 7.44
N ASP A 98 14.78 16.07 8.13
CA ASP A 98 16.23 16.07 7.82
C ASP A 98 16.98 14.96 8.56
N ARG A 99 16.64 14.76 9.84
CA ARG A 99 17.43 13.94 10.77
C ARG A 99 16.56 13.00 11.55
N LEU A 100 17.08 11.79 11.74
CA LEU A 100 16.52 10.76 12.60
C LEU A 100 17.44 10.59 13.81
N LEU A 101 16.90 10.76 15.01
CA LEU A 101 17.62 10.71 16.28
C LEU A 101 17.20 9.46 17.06
N SER A 102 18.07 8.46 17.10
CA SER A 102 17.85 7.22 17.84
C SER A 102 19.18 6.57 18.24
N PRO A 103 19.32 6.07 19.49
CA PRO A 103 20.54 5.40 19.95
C PRO A 103 20.64 3.96 19.42
N MET A 104 19.52 3.44 18.91
CA MET A 104 19.41 2.06 18.44
C MET A 104 19.79 2.01 16.97
N GLN A 105 20.52 0.96 16.59
CA GLN A 105 20.61 0.63 15.18
C GLN A 105 19.24 0.18 14.70
N LEU A 106 18.77 0.83 13.64
CA LEU A 106 17.66 0.31 12.87
C LEU A 106 18.10 -1.04 12.29
N PRO A 107 17.31 -2.12 12.43
CA PRO A 107 17.69 -3.41 11.88
C PRO A 107 17.87 -3.30 10.36
N SER A 108 19.11 -3.26 9.87
CA SER A 108 19.44 -3.27 8.43
C SER A 108 19.32 -4.67 7.83
N GLY A 109 18.24 -5.38 8.15
CA GLY A 109 18.10 -6.84 8.01
C GLY A 109 16.96 -7.31 7.11
N ARG A 110 16.68 -6.63 6.00
CA ARG A 110 16.05 -7.25 4.81
C ARG A 110 17.02 -7.13 3.64
N ASP A 111 17.97 -8.06 3.64
CA ASP A 111 18.96 -8.39 2.60
C ASP A 111 20.11 -7.38 2.34
N GLY A 112 21.22 -7.54 3.08
CA GLY A 112 22.58 -7.25 2.59
C GLY A 112 23.24 -5.96 3.07
N ASP A 113 24.12 -6.08 4.08
CA ASP A 113 25.24 -5.22 4.44
C ASP A 113 25.38 -3.85 3.72
N GLY A 114 24.78 -2.83 4.33
CA GLY A 114 25.04 -1.42 4.04
C GLY A 114 24.86 -0.58 5.29
N TRP A 115 25.88 0.20 5.66
CA TRP A 115 25.75 1.24 6.68
C TRP A 115 24.87 2.36 6.11
N GLY A 116 23.59 2.41 6.49
CA GLY A 116 22.66 3.45 6.02
C GLY A 116 21.21 3.18 6.38
N ASN A 117 20.38 4.22 6.24
CA ASN A 117 18.94 4.19 6.52
C ASN A 117 18.14 3.49 5.38
N GLN A 118 18.68 2.39 4.83
CA GLN A 118 18.08 1.61 3.73
C GLN A 118 16.68 1.08 4.06
N LEU A 119 16.32 1.04 5.35
CA LEU A 119 15.00 0.62 5.82
C LEU A 119 13.87 1.51 5.28
N LEU A 120 14.15 2.81 5.12
CA LEU A 120 13.14 3.77 4.70
C LEU A 120 13.31 4.24 3.25
N ASP A 121 14.47 4.01 2.62
CA ASP A 121 14.76 4.49 1.24
C ASP A 121 14.36 5.96 1.03
N VAL A 122 14.59 6.78 2.07
CA VAL A 122 14.39 8.24 2.08
C VAL A 122 15.69 8.89 2.53
N ASP A 123 15.95 10.09 2.05
CA ASP A 123 17.18 10.83 2.33
C ASP A 123 17.14 11.46 3.75
N VAL A 124 17.24 10.62 4.78
CA VAL A 124 17.21 11.02 6.19
C VAL A 124 18.46 10.55 6.91
N VAL A 125 19.17 11.49 7.53
CA VAL A 125 20.43 11.20 8.24
C VAL A 125 20.14 10.64 9.63
N GLN A 126 20.50 9.38 9.87
CA GLN A 126 20.38 8.76 11.19
C GLN A 126 21.57 9.09 12.10
N GLN A 127 21.27 9.56 13.31
CA GLN A 127 22.19 10.08 14.32
C GLN A 127 21.89 9.53 15.72
N ASP A 128 22.90 9.51 16.60
CA ASP A 128 22.80 8.99 17.96
C ASP A 128 22.72 10.13 18.99
N HIS A 129 21.52 10.42 19.50
CA HIS A 129 21.34 11.47 20.50
C HIS A 129 21.92 11.10 21.87
N TRP A 130 22.09 9.81 22.19
CA TRP A 130 22.67 9.40 23.48
C TRP A 130 24.17 9.67 23.53
N ALA A 131 24.87 9.57 22.40
CA ALA A 131 26.30 9.88 22.31
C ALA A 131 26.61 11.32 22.75
N VAL A 132 25.75 12.28 22.39
CA VAL A 132 25.89 13.68 22.80
C VAL A 132 25.56 13.85 24.28
N VAL A 133 24.45 13.29 24.75
CA VAL A 133 24.05 13.39 26.17
C VAL A 133 25.11 12.77 27.09
N ALA A 134 25.77 11.69 26.65
CA ALA A 134 26.83 11.02 27.40
C ALA A 134 28.07 11.90 27.65
N ARG A 135 28.27 12.98 26.86
CA ARG A 135 29.36 13.95 27.08
C ARG A 135 29.15 14.82 28.31
N HIS A 136 27.94 14.85 28.87
CA HIS A 136 27.58 15.64 30.04
C HIS A 136 27.39 14.74 31.26
N PRO A 137 28.38 14.65 32.18
CA PRO A 137 28.37 13.66 33.26
C PRO A 137 27.13 13.72 34.16
N ARG A 138 26.56 14.91 34.39
CA ARG A 138 25.33 15.06 35.18
C ARG A 138 24.12 14.43 34.49
N LEU A 139 23.97 14.67 33.19
CA LEU A 139 22.89 14.09 32.40
C LEU A 139 23.08 12.59 32.21
N ALA A 140 24.29 12.16 31.87
CA ALA A 140 24.65 10.76 31.71
C ALA A 140 24.36 9.96 32.99
N ARG A 141 24.70 10.50 34.17
CA ARG A 141 24.38 9.88 35.47
C ARG A 141 22.89 9.68 35.66
N ARG A 142 22.05 10.64 35.25
CA ARG A 142 20.59 10.52 35.35
C ARG A 142 20.04 9.46 34.38
N PHE A 143 20.54 9.39 33.15
CA PHE A 143 20.22 8.32 32.20
C PHE A 143 20.53 6.91 32.74
N MET A 144 21.61 6.78 33.52
CA MET A 144 22.03 5.52 34.13
C MET A 144 21.37 5.22 35.49
N SER A 145 20.62 6.17 36.05
CA SER A 145 19.98 6.02 37.37
C SER A 145 18.73 5.15 37.26
N ARG A 146 18.40 4.40 38.33
CA ARG A 146 17.15 3.64 38.44
C ARG A 146 16.25 4.22 39.52
N PRO A 147 14.90 4.20 39.36
CA PRO A 147 14.18 3.68 38.19
C PRO A 147 14.10 4.66 37.00
N GLY A 148 14.10 4.10 35.80
CA GLY A 148 13.61 4.72 34.57
C GLY A 148 14.60 5.56 33.76
N LEU A 149 14.46 5.46 32.43
CA LEU A 149 15.00 6.43 31.46
C LEU A 149 14.01 7.60 31.36
N PRO A 150 14.48 8.85 31.20
CA PRO A 150 13.56 9.96 30.94
C PRO A 150 12.80 9.74 29.63
N THR A 151 11.62 10.33 29.51
CA THR A 151 10.81 10.27 28.28
C THR A 151 11.56 10.86 27.09
N THR A 152 11.25 10.40 25.86
CA THR A 152 11.93 10.85 24.64
C THR A 152 11.91 12.38 24.48
N GLY A 153 10.83 13.05 24.88
CA GLY A 153 10.75 14.51 24.85
C GLY A 153 11.79 15.19 25.76
N LEU A 154 12.03 14.65 26.96
CA LEU A 154 13.08 15.15 27.84
C LEU A 154 14.48 14.72 27.41
N GLN A 155 14.63 13.54 26.80
CA GLN A 155 15.89 13.17 26.13
C GLN A 155 16.24 14.17 25.04
N ALA A 156 15.26 14.62 24.26
CA ALA A 156 15.44 15.63 23.22
C ALA A 156 15.85 16.99 23.81
N LEU A 157 15.30 17.40 24.97
CA LEU A 157 15.77 18.58 25.69
C LEU A 157 17.25 18.46 26.10
N GLY A 158 17.61 17.33 26.72
CA GLY A 158 19.01 17.07 27.13
C GLY A 158 19.96 17.11 25.95
N PHE A 159 19.57 16.50 24.82
CA PHE A 159 20.32 16.56 23.56
C PHE A 159 20.44 18.00 23.03
N ALA A 160 19.33 18.73 22.94
CA ALA A 160 19.28 20.09 22.41
C ALA A 160 20.23 21.04 23.14
N LEU A 161 20.19 21.02 24.48
CA LEU A 161 21.06 21.85 25.30
C LEU A 161 22.53 21.45 25.14
N ALA A 162 22.80 20.15 25.05
CA ALA A 162 24.15 19.62 24.85
C ALA A 162 24.75 19.95 23.47
N VAL A 163 23.95 20.02 22.41
CA VAL A 163 24.42 20.48 21.09
C VAL A 163 24.57 22.00 20.99
N GLY A 164 23.90 22.78 21.84
CA GLY A 164 24.14 24.22 21.98
C GLY A 164 22.91 25.12 21.94
N PHE A 165 21.69 24.59 21.83
CA PHE A 165 20.48 25.43 21.89
C PHE A 165 20.36 26.08 23.27
N ARG A 166 19.97 27.36 23.29
CA ARG A 166 19.77 28.13 24.54
C ARG A 166 18.41 28.79 24.67
N GLU A 167 17.62 28.81 23.62
CA GLU A 167 16.24 29.29 23.64
C GLU A 167 15.34 28.13 23.20
N VAL A 168 14.64 27.48 24.14
CA VAL A 168 13.91 26.23 23.90
C VAL A 168 12.47 26.33 24.39
N TYR A 169 11.54 25.83 23.58
CA TYR A 169 10.11 25.85 23.85
C TYR A 169 9.59 24.40 23.88
N LEU A 170 8.95 24.00 24.99
CA LEU A 170 8.42 22.64 25.18
C LEU A 170 6.91 22.61 24.97
N SER A 171 6.44 21.93 23.93
CA SER A 171 5.02 21.71 23.63
C SER A 171 4.68 20.22 23.61
N GLY A 172 3.48 19.80 23.99
CA GLY A 172 3.10 18.38 24.02
C GLY A 172 3.91 17.53 25.02
N ILE A 173 4.59 18.14 25.99
CA ILE A 173 5.31 17.45 27.07
C ILE A 173 4.47 17.62 28.35
N ASP A 174 3.34 16.93 28.38
CA ASP A 174 2.32 17.15 29.42
C ASP A 174 2.57 16.36 30.70
N LEU A 175 3.68 15.61 30.75
CA LEU A 175 3.99 14.70 31.85
C LEU A 175 2.80 13.79 32.22
N TYR A 176 2.02 13.35 31.22
CA TYR A 176 0.85 12.48 31.36
C TYR A 176 -0.21 13.00 32.35
N GLU A 177 -0.39 14.32 32.45
CA GLU A 177 -1.39 14.94 33.32
C GLU A 177 -2.85 14.62 32.91
N SER A 178 -3.10 14.31 31.64
CA SER A 178 -4.45 13.99 31.15
C SER A 178 -4.87 12.57 31.52
N ALA A 179 -6.02 12.47 32.19
CA ALA A 179 -6.67 11.19 32.49
C ALA A 179 -7.48 10.62 31.30
N GLU A 180 -7.83 11.48 30.33
CA GLU A 180 -8.79 11.15 29.27
C GLU A 180 -8.12 10.74 27.96
N ALA A 181 -6.90 11.23 27.68
CA ALA A 181 -6.16 10.95 26.45
C ALA A 181 -4.64 10.96 26.65
N ARG A 182 -3.95 10.06 25.97
CA ARG A 182 -2.47 9.99 25.96
C ARG A 182 -1.83 10.84 24.86
N TYR A 183 -2.53 11.03 23.75
CA TYR A 183 -2.02 11.68 22.54
C TYR A 183 -2.87 12.87 22.10
N GLY A 184 -2.24 13.86 21.46
CA GLY A 184 -2.90 14.99 20.81
C GLY A 184 -3.51 14.70 19.43
N TYR A 185 -3.57 13.42 19.03
CA TYR A 185 -4.11 12.96 17.76
C TYR A 185 -4.87 11.64 17.94
N THR A 186 -5.72 11.31 16.96
CA THR A 186 -6.46 10.04 16.95
C THR A 186 -5.55 8.90 16.52
N VAL A 187 -5.45 7.87 17.36
CA VAL A 187 -4.78 6.60 17.00
C VAL A 187 -5.78 5.74 16.23
N THR A 188 -5.49 5.46 14.96
CA THR A 188 -6.33 4.61 14.11
C THR A 188 -6.23 3.13 14.51
N ASP A 189 -7.20 2.31 14.15
CA ASP A 189 -7.17 0.86 14.43
C ASP A 189 -5.92 0.16 13.85
N GLN A 190 -5.46 0.62 12.68
CA GLN A 190 -4.24 0.12 12.03
C GLN A 190 -2.99 0.44 12.85
N VAL A 191 -2.87 1.67 13.34
CA VAL A 191 -1.77 2.07 14.22
C VAL A 191 -1.89 1.36 15.56
N ALA A 192 -3.09 1.28 16.13
CA ALA A 192 -3.37 0.60 17.39
C ALA A 192 -2.96 -0.88 17.35
N ALA A 193 -3.12 -1.56 16.20
CA ALA A 193 -2.68 -2.94 16.03
C ALA A 193 -1.14 -3.12 16.11
N ALA A 194 -0.38 -2.07 15.79
CA ALA A 194 1.08 -2.03 15.92
C ALA A 194 1.55 -1.51 17.30
N LEU A 195 0.62 -1.07 18.14
CA LEU A 195 0.88 -0.56 19.48
C LEU A 195 0.58 -1.62 20.53
N THR A 196 1.32 -1.58 21.63
CA THR A 196 1.03 -2.43 22.79
C THR A 196 0.08 -1.70 23.73
N ALA A 197 -0.61 -2.42 24.62
CA ALA A 197 -1.56 -1.83 25.56
C ALA A 197 -0.99 -0.65 26.37
N LYS A 198 0.33 -0.67 26.64
CA LYS A 198 1.03 0.41 27.32
C LYS A 198 1.08 1.70 26.50
N ASP A 199 1.12 1.62 25.17
CA ASP A 199 1.28 2.76 24.28
C ASP A 199 -0.07 3.48 24.04
N ILE A 200 -1.20 2.86 24.38
CA ILE A 200 -2.54 3.44 24.21
C ILE A 200 -3.23 3.81 25.53
N THR A 201 -2.74 3.30 26.67
CA THR A 201 -3.33 3.58 27.98
C THR A 201 -2.79 4.91 28.54
N PRO A 202 -3.65 5.88 28.94
CA PRO A 202 -3.19 7.11 29.58
C PRO A 202 -2.41 6.85 30.88
N GLY A 203 -1.47 7.74 31.19
CA GLY A 203 -0.64 7.67 32.40
C GLY A 203 0.76 7.07 32.20
N TYR A 204 1.56 7.14 33.27
CA TYR A 204 2.94 6.64 33.30
C TYR A 204 3.03 5.13 33.44
N GLU A 205 4.09 4.55 32.87
CA GLU A 205 4.40 3.12 32.91
C GLU A 205 5.39 2.78 34.04
N SER A 206 5.53 1.52 34.42
CA SER A 206 6.50 1.10 35.45
C SER A 206 7.97 1.47 35.14
N ALA A 207 8.28 1.76 33.87
CA ALA A 207 9.60 2.18 33.39
C ALA A 207 9.79 3.70 33.28
N HIS A 208 8.74 4.50 33.40
CA HIS A 208 8.78 5.97 33.30
C HIS A 208 7.98 6.57 34.45
N SER A 209 8.57 7.46 35.25
CA SER A 209 7.83 8.19 36.28
C SER A 209 8.00 9.69 36.10
N ILE A 210 7.02 10.44 36.60
CA ILE A 210 7.12 11.89 36.68
C ILE A 210 8.36 12.34 37.45
N ASP A 211 8.73 11.62 38.51
CA ASP A 211 9.92 11.94 39.31
C ASP A 211 11.22 11.79 38.49
N THR A 212 11.31 10.75 37.66
CA THR A 212 12.47 10.56 36.76
C THR A 212 12.57 11.70 35.76
N ASP A 213 11.45 12.08 35.16
CA ASP A 213 11.38 13.16 34.18
C ASP A 213 11.72 14.52 34.81
N LEU A 214 11.10 14.86 35.95
CA LEU A 214 11.39 16.10 36.67
C LEU A 214 12.84 16.16 37.17
N ALA A 215 13.39 15.05 37.69
CA ALA A 215 14.79 14.99 38.09
C ALA A 215 15.76 15.18 36.91
N PHE A 216 15.38 14.70 35.72
CA PHE A 216 16.16 14.91 34.50
C PHE A 216 16.06 16.37 34.01
N LEU A 217 14.87 16.96 34.04
CA LEU A 217 14.65 18.38 33.73
C LEU A 217 15.51 19.27 34.63
N GLN A 218 15.48 19.06 35.94
CA GLN A 218 16.32 19.80 36.89
C GLN A 218 17.81 19.64 36.59
N ALA A 219 18.26 18.44 36.21
CA ALA A 219 19.64 18.21 35.82
C ALA A 219 20.02 19.00 34.56
N CYS A 220 19.11 19.10 33.58
CA CYS A 220 19.29 19.92 32.39
C CYS A 220 19.45 21.41 32.75
N LEU A 221 18.53 21.96 33.53
CA LEU A 221 18.57 23.38 33.94
C LEU A 221 19.80 23.71 34.80
N THR A 222 20.28 22.75 35.59
CA THR A 222 21.48 22.93 36.43
C THR A 222 22.77 22.84 35.61
N GLU A 223 22.81 21.99 34.59
CA GLU A 223 23.97 21.83 33.71
C GLU A 223 24.10 23.01 32.75
N PHE A 224 22.99 23.59 32.32
CA PHE A 224 22.91 24.70 31.36
C PHE A 224 22.15 25.89 31.95
N PRO A 225 22.75 26.61 32.93
CA PRO A 225 22.06 27.70 33.63
C PRO A 225 21.82 28.94 32.75
N ASP A 226 22.47 29.03 31.59
CA ASP A 226 22.30 30.07 30.58
C ASP A 226 21.14 29.79 29.60
N ALA A 227 20.58 28.58 29.63
CA ALA A 227 19.46 28.21 28.77
C ALA A 227 18.13 28.75 29.31
N ARG A 228 17.32 29.31 28.41
CA ARG A 228 15.93 29.70 28.63
C ARG A 228 15.04 28.62 28.06
N VAL A 229 14.34 27.92 28.95
CA VAL A 229 13.41 26.85 28.59
C VAL A 229 12.00 27.28 28.98
N HIS A 230 11.10 27.32 28.00
CA HIS A 230 9.74 27.82 28.14
C HIS A 230 8.72 26.68 28.08
N ASN A 231 7.68 26.78 28.89
CA ASN A 231 6.53 25.89 28.84
C ASN A 231 5.47 26.42 27.86
N LEU A 232 5.29 25.72 26.72
CA LEU A 232 4.15 25.89 25.80
C LEU A 232 3.05 24.84 25.99
N SER A 233 3.32 23.80 26.77
CA SER A 233 2.39 22.69 26.99
C SER A 233 1.27 23.03 27.98
N GLU A 234 1.39 24.17 28.67
CA GLU A 234 0.51 24.59 29.79
C GLU A 234 0.44 23.56 30.93
N SER A 235 1.39 22.61 31.00
CA SER A 235 1.49 21.63 32.07
C SER A 235 1.72 22.31 33.41
N VAL A 236 0.94 21.91 34.42
CA VAL A 236 1.07 22.45 35.78
C VAL A 236 2.40 22.04 36.40
N ASN A 237 2.83 20.79 36.17
CA ASN A 237 4.09 20.28 36.70
C ASN A 237 5.31 20.96 36.06
N LEU A 238 5.29 21.24 34.77
CA LEU A 238 6.38 21.99 34.11
C LEU A 238 6.43 23.45 34.57
N SER A 239 5.28 24.07 34.84
CA SER A 239 5.18 25.48 35.26
C SER A 239 5.85 25.77 36.62
N VAL A 240 6.13 24.73 37.42
CA VAL A 240 6.92 24.85 38.66
C VAL A 240 8.39 25.17 38.38
N TYR A 241 8.92 24.71 37.24
CA TYR A 241 10.33 24.82 36.90
C TYR A 241 10.61 25.79 35.75
N LEU A 242 9.62 25.98 34.87
CA LEU A 242 9.77 26.68 33.61
C LEU A 242 8.86 27.91 33.56
N GLY A 243 9.36 28.98 32.97
CA GLY A 243 8.54 30.15 32.67
C GLY A 243 7.59 29.88 31.49
N THR A 244 6.49 30.63 31.45
CA THR A 244 5.61 30.64 30.28
C THR A 244 6.30 31.35 29.12
N ALA A 245 6.12 30.80 27.90
CA ALA A 245 6.62 31.46 26.69
C ALA A 245 6.03 32.86 26.52
N PRO A 246 6.84 33.87 26.12
CA PRO A 246 6.33 35.20 25.84
C PRO A 246 5.41 35.22 24.62
N GLU A 247 4.49 36.19 24.57
CA GLU A 247 3.72 36.48 23.36
C GLU A 247 4.64 37.04 22.27
N GLN A 248 4.43 36.57 21.05
CA GLN A 248 5.25 36.96 19.91
C GLN A 248 4.62 38.18 19.23
N VAL A 249 5.38 39.27 19.16
CA VAL A 249 4.92 40.54 18.57
C VAL A 249 4.85 40.45 17.04
N GLU A 250 5.76 39.69 16.42
CA GLU A 250 5.88 39.57 14.95
C GLU A 250 5.27 38.26 14.40
N GLY A 251 4.85 37.33 15.27
CA GLY A 251 4.28 36.03 14.87
C GLY A 251 5.27 35.12 14.11
N PRO A 252 4.89 33.86 13.84
CA PRO A 252 5.71 32.95 13.05
C PRO A 252 5.66 33.32 11.56
N ASP A 253 6.83 33.35 10.89
CA ASP A 253 6.91 33.54 9.44
C ASP A 253 6.43 32.29 8.70
N LEU A 254 5.19 32.30 8.22
CA LEU A 254 4.57 31.16 7.53
C LEU A 254 5.23 30.83 6.18
N ALA A 255 6.03 31.73 5.61
CA ALA A 255 6.75 31.49 4.36
C ALA A 255 8.14 30.86 4.59
N ALA A 256 8.66 30.91 5.81
CA ALA A 256 9.95 30.34 6.17
C ALA A 256 9.89 28.82 6.30
N GLY A 257 11.01 28.15 5.95
CA GLY A 257 11.07 26.70 5.76
C GLY A 257 10.50 25.87 6.93
N SER A 258 10.83 26.21 8.18
CA SER A 258 10.38 25.44 9.35
C SER A 258 8.92 25.68 9.76
N THR A 259 8.33 26.79 9.32
CA THR A 259 6.95 27.20 9.65
C THR A 259 6.01 27.17 8.46
N ALA A 260 6.47 26.62 7.33
CA ALA A 260 5.64 26.35 6.17
C ALA A 260 4.42 25.50 6.55
N HIS A 261 3.23 25.98 6.15
CA HIS A 261 1.92 25.39 6.45
C HIS A 261 1.51 25.39 7.93
N LEU A 262 2.18 26.14 8.82
CA LEU A 262 1.84 26.15 10.25
C LEU A 262 0.35 26.40 10.50
N GLY A 263 -0.28 25.49 11.25
CA GLY A 263 -1.69 25.53 11.61
C GLY A 263 -2.66 25.12 10.50
N GLU A 264 -2.18 24.88 9.29
CA GLU A 264 -3.02 24.49 8.16
C GLU A 264 -3.39 23.00 8.23
N PRO A 265 -4.59 22.61 7.75
CA PRO A 265 -4.92 21.20 7.52
C PRO A 265 -3.96 20.57 6.51
N LYS A 266 -3.60 19.30 6.73
CA LYS A 266 -2.75 18.52 5.81
C LYS A 266 -3.36 18.37 4.43
N ASP A 267 -4.66 18.10 4.42
CA ASP A 267 -5.42 17.94 3.20
C ASP A 267 -6.37 19.12 3.01
N ARG A 268 -6.48 19.59 1.76
CA ARG A 268 -7.50 20.54 1.32
C ARG A 268 -8.63 19.79 0.60
N VAL A 269 -9.86 20.31 0.71
CA VAL A 269 -10.95 19.86 -0.16
C VAL A 269 -10.70 20.44 -1.57
N VAL A 270 -10.64 19.56 -2.57
CA VAL A 270 -10.40 19.93 -3.97
C VAL A 270 -11.71 19.90 -4.77
N ALA A 271 -12.55 18.90 -4.53
CA ALA A 271 -13.84 18.75 -5.19
C ALA A 271 -14.82 17.98 -4.30
N THR A 272 -16.10 18.11 -4.60
CA THR A 272 -17.17 17.28 -4.02
C THR A 272 -17.91 16.62 -5.16
N LEU A 273 -17.70 15.32 -5.35
CA LEU A 273 -18.39 14.54 -6.37
C LEU A 273 -19.80 14.26 -5.88
N ALA A 274 -20.79 14.63 -6.68
CA ALA A 274 -22.18 14.30 -6.36
C ALA A 274 -22.36 12.78 -6.26
N GLY A 275 -23.08 12.34 -5.23
CA GLY A 275 -23.40 10.95 -5.00
C GLY A 275 -24.30 10.37 -6.08
N ALA A 276 -24.50 9.05 -6.05
CA ALA A 276 -25.63 8.43 -6.72
C ALA A 276 -26.95 8.94 -6.11
N PRO A 277 -28.09 8.83 -6.80
CA PRO A 277 -29.39 9.13 -6.19
C PRO A 277 -29.58 8.38 -4.86
N GLY A 278 -29.68 9.14 -3.75
CA GLY A 278 -29.82 8.58 -2.40
C GLY A 278 -28.53 8.13 -1.71
N ALA A 279 -27.35 8.40 -2.29
CA ALA A 279 -26.05 8.17 -1.67
C ALA A 279 -25.34 9.47 -1.32
N ASP A 280 -24.49 9.42 -0.29
CA ASP A 280 -23.71 10.58 0.14
C ASP A 280 -22.70 11.01 -0.94
N PRO A 281 -22.41 12.33 -1.03
CA PRO A 281 -21.37 12.83 -1.92
C PRO A 281 -19.99 12.31 -1.50
N VAL A 282 -19.08 12.24 -2.46
CA VAL A 282 -17.67 11.90 -2.19
C VAL A 282 -16.85 13.19 -2.15
N VAL A 283 -16.26 13.47 -0.99
CA VAL A 283 -15.34 14.58 -0.82
C VAL A 283 -13.95 14.15 -1.30
N VAL A 284 -13.44 14.84 -2.31
CA VAL A 284 -12.07 14.64 -2.81
C VAL A 284 -11.17 15.61 -2.06
N THR A 285 -10.31 15.07 -1.21
CA THR A 285 -9.27 15.83 -0.52
C THR A 285 -7.91 15.55 -1.15
N ALA A 286 -6.97 16.48 -1.05
CA ALA A 286 -5.59 16.25 -1.49
C ALA A 286 -4.59 17.00 -0.61
N PRO A 287 -3.33 16.52 -0.52
CA PRO A 287 -2.25 17.31 0.08
C PRO A 287 -2.12 18.67 -0.61
N ARG A 288 -1.71 19.69 0.13
CA ARG A 288 -1.72 21.09 -0.34
C ARG A 288 -0.93 21.32 -1.62
N ASP A 289 0.25 20.73 -1.73
CA ASP A 289 1.12 20.90 -2.90
C ASP A 289 0.86 19.89 -4.00
N ARG A 290 -0.07 18.96 -3.76
CA ARG A 290 -0.39 17.91 -4.73
C ARG A 290 -1.35 18.41 -5.79
N ARG A 291 -0.94 18.21 -7.04
CA ARG A 291 -1.75 18.49 -8.23
C ARG A 291 -2.57 17.26 -8.63
N LEU A 292 -3.88 17.42 -8.81
CA LEU A 292 -4.78 16.32 -9.20
C LEU A 292 -5.02 16.22 -10.72
N TRP A 293 -4.62 17.23 -11.48
CA TRP A 293 -4.78 17.26 -12.94
C TRP A 293 -3.65 18.06 -13.57
N GLN A 294 -3.19 17.69 -14.75
CA GLN A 294 -2.38 18.53 -15.61
C GLN A 294 -3.28 19.33 -16.56
N GLU A 295 -2.89 20.56 -16.93
CA GLU A 295 -3.53 21.27 -18.04
C GLU A 295 -2.89 20.80 -19.34
N VAL A 296 -3.70 20.21 -20.22
CA VAL A 296 -3.32 19.77 -21.57
C VAL A 296 -4.27 20.46 -22.53
N ASP A 297 -3.75 21.31 -23.41
CA ASP A 297 -4.54 22.13 -24.35
C ASP A 297 -5.71 22.89 -23.70
N GLY A 298 -5.48 23.44 -22.50
CA GLY A 298 -6.47 24.20 -21.73
C GLY A 298 -7.54 23.35 -21.04
N ARG A 299 -7.37 22.01 -20.99
CA ARG A 299 -8.26 21.07 -20.31
C ARG A 299 -7.59 20.48 -19.08
N ARG A 300 -8.33 20.33 -17.98
CA ARG A 300 -7.89 19.63 -16.77
C ARG A 300 -7.94 18.12 -17.03
N CYS A 301 -6.76 17.51 -17.08
CA CYS A 301 -6.57 16.13 -17.48
C CYS A 301 -5.85 15.31 -16.42
N ALA A 302 -6.27 14.06 -16.24
CA ALA A 302 -5.59 13.11 -15.37
C ALA A 302 -5.69 11.69 -15.93
N TYR A 303 -4.71 10.86 -15.61
CA TYR A 303 -4.86 9.42 -15.69
C TYR A 303 -5.65 8.92 -14.48
N VAL A 304 -6.49 7.91 -14.69
CA VAL A 304 -7.33 7.35 -13.62
C VAL A 304 -7.25 5.83 -13.64
N THR A 305 -7.15 5.21 -12.48
CA THR A 305 -7.28 3.76 -12.30
C THR A 305 -8.25 3.44 -11.17
N VAL A 306 -8.65 2.17 -11.05
CA VAL A 306 -9.47 1.67 -9.93
C VAL A 306 -8.69 0.57 -9.23
N VAL A 307 -8.67 0.63 -7.89
CA VAL A 307 -7.90 -0.30 -7.07
C VAL A 307 -8.79 -0.90 -5.98
N SER A 308 -8.75 -2.22 -5.89
CA SER A 308 -9.35 -3.01 -4.81
C SER A 308 -8.42 -4.16 -4.40
N GLY A 309 -8.50 -4.59 -3.14
CA GLY A 309 -7.63 -5.61 -2.57
C GLY A 309 -6.14 -5.42 -2.88
N ASN A 310 -5.50 -6.45 -3.45
CA ASN A 310 -4.06 -6.47 -3.74
C ASN A 310 -3.67 -5.85 -5.11
N TYR A 311 -4.58 -5.15 -5.79
CA TYR A 311 -4.26 -4.51 -7.07
C TYR A 311 -3.39 -3.25 -6.93
N HIS A 312 -3.06 -2.82 -5.71
CA HIS A 312 -2.13 -1.71 -5.47
C HIS A 312 -0.74 -1.99 -6.08
N HIS A 313 -0.27 -3.25 -6.11
CA HIS A 313 0.98 -3.59 -6.82
C HIS A 313 0.91 -3.28 -8.31
N GLY A 314 -0.22 -3.60 -8.95
CA GLY A 314 -0.46 -3.26 -10.34
C GLY A 314 -0.46 -1.76 -10.57
N ALA A 315 -1.19 -1.02 -9.73
CA ALA A 315 -1.27 0.44 -9.81
C ALA A 315 0.11 1.10 -9.64
N ARG A 316 1.00 0.55 -8.81
CA ARG A 316 2.38 1.01 -8.67
C ARG A 316 3.18 0.87 -9.96
N ALA A 317 3.15 -0.31 -10.58
CA ALA A 317 3.83 -0.52 -11.86
C ALA A 317 3.24 0.38 -12.97
N LEU A 318 1.92 0.58 -12.98
CA LEU A 318 1.28 1.55 -13.87
C LEU A 318 1.83 2.96 -13.62
N ALA A 319 1.86 3.43 -12.37
CA ALA A 319 2.37 4.74 -12.00
C ALA A 319 3.85 4.92 -12.39
N GLY A 320 4.70 3.93 -12.08
CA GLY A 320 6.12 3.94 -12.45
C GLY A 320 6.34 3.96 -13.96
N SER A 321 5.48 3.27 -14.72
CA SER A 321 5.53 3.31 -16.19
C SER A 321 5.09 4.67 -16.77
N LEU A 322 4.05 5.28 -16.21
CA LEU A 322 3.56 6.60 -16.62
C LEU A 322 4.59 7.71 -16.34
N ARG A 323 5.21 7.71 -15.15
CA ARG A 323 6.24 8.71 -14.77
C ARG A 323 7.44 8.75 -15.71
N ARG A 324 7.70 7.68 -16.47
CA ARG A 324 8.79 7.65 -17.46
C ARG A 324 8.47 8.41 -18.74
N VAL A 325 7.19 8.66 -18.99
CA VAL A 325 6.73 9.14 -20.30
C VAL A 325 5.79 10.33 -20.22
N SER A 326 5.20 10.67 -19.06
CA SER A 326 4.24 11.75 -18.89
C SER A 326 4.36 12.40 -17.51
N ASP A 327 4.06 13.71 -17.46
CA ASP A 327 3.94 14.50 -16.23
C ASP A 327 2.48 14.59 -15.73
N VAL A 328 1.52 13.99 -16.44
CA VAL A 328 0.11 14.01 -16.07
C VAL A 328 -0.12 13.07 -14.86
N PRO A 329 -0.79 13.53 -13.79
CA PRO A 329 -0.94 12.74 -12.56
C PRO A 329 -1.84 11.52 -12.74
N LEU A 330 -1.57 10.48 -11.94
CA LEU A 330 -2.41 9.28 -11.80
C LEU A 330 -3.27 9.36 -10.53
N LEU A 331 -4.58 9.26 -10.70
CA LEU A 331 -5.57 9.16 -9.62
C LEU A 331 -6.04 7.70 -9.48
N ALA A 332 -6.12 7.18 -8.27
CA ALA A 332 -6.68 5.87 -7.98
C ALA A 332 -8.02 6.00 -7.24
N LEU A 333 -9.08 5.51 -7.87
CA LEU A 333 -10.36 5.31 -7.19
C LEU A 333 -10.26 4.04 -6.35
N ALA A 334 -10.24 4.18 -5.03
CA ALA A 334 -9.97 3.10 -4.10
C ALA A 334 -11.21 2.66 -3.33
N THR A 335 -11.42 1.35 -3.23
CA THR A 335 -12.39 0.76 -2.31
C THR A 335 -11.81 0.69 -0.89
N ALA A 336 -12.65 0.38 0.10
CA ALA A 336 -12.25 0.32 1.51
C ALA A 336 -11.16 -0.73 1.81
N ASP A 337 -11.08 -1.79 1.00
CA ASP A 337 -10.11 -2.89 1.12
C ASP A 337 -8.81 -2.66 0.35
N ALA A 338 -8.66 -1.54 -0.36
CA ALA A 338 -7.42 -1.20 -1.06
C ALA A 338 -6.36 -0.68 -0.08
N ASP A 339 -5.08 -0.98 -0.35
CA ASP A 339 -3.96 -0.44 0.40
C ASP A 339 -3.64 1.00 -0.03
N ARG A 340 -4.34 1.95 0.57
CA ARG A 340 -4.25 3.40 0.29
C ARG A 340 -2.87 3.95 0.61
N VAL A 341 -2.28 3.39 1.65
CA VAL A 341 -0.99 3.77 2.17
C VAL A 341 0.09 3.40 1.16
N ALA A 342 0.03 2.19 0.62
CA ALA A 342 0.88 1.73 -0.46
C ALA A 342 0.78 2.61 -1.72
N LEU A 343 -0.45 2.98 -2.11
CA LEU A 343 -0.71 3.86 -3.25
C LEU A 343 -0.12 5.26 -3.05
N ALA A 344 -0.39 5.90 -1.92
CA ALA A 344 0.08 7.24 -1.60
C ALA A 344 1.61 7.34 -1.57
N ALA A 345 2.28 6.30 -1.05
CA ALA A 345 3.74 6.18 -1.02
C ALA A 345 4.40 6.15 -2.41
N SER A 346 3.62 5.80 -3.43
CA SER A 346 4.06 5.60 -4.81
C SER A 346 3.68 6.76 -5.71
N ASP A 347 3.41 7.91 -5.09
CA ASP A 347 2.90 9.12 -5.73
C ASP A 347 1.61 8.89 -6.54
N ILE A 348 0.72 8.02 -6.04
CA ILE A 348 -0.65 7.86 -6.58
C ILE A 348 -1.65 8.56 -5.67
N HIS A 349 -2.47 9.46 -6.21
CA HIS A 349 -3.46 10.16 -5.41
C HIS A 349 -4.72 9.31 -5.23
N VAL A 350 -5.13 9.07 -3.99
CA VAL A 350 -6.23 8.16 -3.67
C VAL A 350 -7.53 8.93 -3.48
N ILE A 351 -8.57 8.54 -4.22
CA ILE A 351 -9.94 9.03 -4.05
C ILE A 351 -10.80 7.87 -3.56
N ASP A 352 -11.36 8.01 -2.38
CA ASP A 352 -12.24 6.98 -1.81
C ASP A 352 -13.58 6.96 -2.52
N VAL A 353 -13.95 5.79 -3.02
CA VAL A 353 -15.24 5.62 -3.68
C VAL A 353 -16.03 4.46 -3.08
N PRO A 354 -17.37 4.58 -2.99
CA PRO A 354 -18.19 3.46 -2.61
C PRO A 354 -18.11 2.37 -3.67
N GLU A 355 -18.12 1.13 -3.20
CA GLU A 355 -18.19 -0.04 -4.05
C GLU A 355 -19.54 -0.08 -4.77
N ILE A 356 -19.52 -0.29 -6.09
CA ILE A 356 -20.75 -0.51 -6.87
C ILE A 356 -20.87 -2.01 -7.10
N ARG A 357 -21.85 -2.63 -6.42
CA ARG A 357 -22.10 -4.06 -6.54
C ARG A 357 -22.78 -4.38 -7.86
N ASN A 358 -22.27 -5.39 -8.54
CA ASN A 358 -22.91 -5.93 -9.73
C ASN A 358 -24.24 -6.63 -9.34
N PRO A 359 -25.41 -6.16 -9.82
CA PRO A 359 -26.72 -6.75 -9.47
C PRO A 359 -26.94 -8.13 -10.12
N ASN A 360 -26.11 -8.53 -11.09
CA ASN A 360 -26.29 -9.74 -11.89
C ASN A 360 -25.46 -10.94 -11.38
N THR A 361 -25.06 -11.00 -10.10
CA THR A 361 -24.09 -11.98 -9.58
C THR A 361 -24.69 -13.32 -9.11
N SER A 362 -25.86 -13.72 -9.61
CA SER A 362 -26.59 -14.89 -9.08
C SER A 362 -25.95 -16.25 -9.44
N GLN A 363 -24.94 -16.30 -10.32
CA GLN A 363 -24.22 -17.54 -10.68
C GLN A 363 -22.78 -17.57 -10.12
N ARG A 364 -22.30 -18.76 -9.70
CA ARG A 364 -20.94 -18.96 -9.13
C ARG A 364 -19.79 -18.43 -10.00
N PHE A 365 -19.95 -18.35 -11.32
CA PHE A 365 -18.93 -17.82 -12.24
C PHE A 365 -18.85 -16.29 -12.27
N GLN A 366 -19.88 -15.58 -11.79
CA GLN A 366 -19.97 -14.12 -11.79
C GLN A 366 -19.48 -13.49 -10.49
N GLN A 367 -19.17 -14.29 -9.45
CA GLN A 367 -18.67 -13.77 -8.17
C GLN A 367 -17.34 -13.00 -8.34
N ARG A 368 -16.48 -13.41 -9.28
CA ARG A 368 -15.24 -12.69 -9.61
C ARG A 368 -15.44 -11.28 -10.17
N PHE A 369 -16.66 -10.95 -10.60
CA PHE A 369 -17.01 -9.67 -11.20
C PHE A 369 -17.83 -8.78 -10.26
N GLN A 370 -18.02 -9.20 -8.99
CA GLN A 370 -18.85 -8.49 -8.02
C GLN A 370 -18.47 -7.02 -7.86
N HIS A 371 -17.18 -6.71 -7.95
CA HIS A 371 -16.62 -5.38 -7.69
C HIS A 371 -16.26 -4.60 -8.98
N THR A 372 -16.46 -5.19 -10.16
CA THR A 372 -16.03 -4.57 -11.44
C THR A 372 -16.74 -3.26 -11.74
N TYR A 373 -17.99 -3.10 -11.27
CA TYR A 373 -18.79 -1.90 -11.55
C TYR A 373 -18.31 -0.69 -10.76
N THR A 374 -17.42 -0.84 -9.77
CA THR A 374 -16.78 0.30 -9.11
C THR A 374 -16.03 1.21 -10.12
N LYS A 375 -15.61 0.65 -11.27
CA LYS A 375 -15.06 1.41 -12.42
C LYS A 375 -16.00 2.51 -12.91
N LEU A 376 -17.32 2.38 -12.75
CA LEU A 376 -18.28 3.39 -13.19
C LEU A 376 -18.11 4.74 -12.46
N ASN A 377 -17.50 4.75 -11.27
CA ASN A 377 -17.17 6.00 -10.55
C ASN A 377 -16.24 6.92 -11.36
N VAL A 378 -15.52 6.41 -12.37
CA VAL A 378 -14.70 7.23 -13.27
C VAL A 378 -15.53 8.28 -14.00
N PHE A 379 -16.79 7.97 -14.33
CA PHE A 379 -17.66 8.87 -15.10
C PHE A 379 -18.17 10.08 -14.30
N ARG A 380 -18.02 10.10 -12.97
CA ARG A 380 -18.48 11.25 -12.14
C ARG A 380 -17.34 12.17 -11.70
N LEU A 381 -16.12 12.01 -12.24
CA LEU A 381 -14.99 12.89 -11.96
C LEU A 381 -15.08 14.21 -12.74
N ASP A 382 -16.20 14.91 -12.60
CA ASP A 382 -16.54 16.13 -13.37
C ASP A 382 -15.74 17.39 -12.98
N PHE A 383 -14.84 17.28 -12.00
CA PHE A 383 -13.77 18.27 -11.80
C PHE A 383 -12.64 18.15 -12.83
N LEU A 384 -12.63 17.10 -13.66
CA LEU A 384 -11.75 16.93 -14.82
C LEU A 384 -12.52 17.20 -16.11
N ASP A 385 -11.85 17.81 -17.09
CA ASP A 385 -12.45 18.10 -18.40
C ASP A 385 -12.23 16.95 -19.40
N ARG A 386 -11.22 16.10 -19.17
CA ARG A 386 -10.99 14.82 -19.84
C ARG A 386 -10.14 13.90 -18.97
N LEU A 387 -10.36 12.61 -19.05
CA LEU A 387 -9.49 11.63 -18.39
C LEU A 387 -9.16 10.46 -19.30
N VAL A 388 -8.07 9.78 -18.97
CA VAL A 388 -7.72 8.48 -19.56
C VAL A 388 -7.69 7.45 -18.44
N TYR A 389 -8.66 6.56 -18.47
CA TYR A 389 -8.74 5.41 -17.59
C TYR A 389 -7.81 4.30 -18.07
N LEU A 390 -7.09 3.69 -17.13
CA LEU A 390 -6.20 2.55 -17.31
C LEU A 390 -6.50 1.53 -16.21
N ASP A 391 -6.80 0.27 -16.56
CA ASP A 391 -6.87 -0.79 -15.56
C ASP A 391 -5.51 -0.87 -14.82
N SER A 392 -5.55 -1.15 -13.52
CA SER A 392 -4.34 -1.20 -12.68
C SER A 392 -3.39 -2.35 -13.07
N ASP A 393 -3.74 -3.19 -14.01
CA ASP A 393 -2.91 -4.24 -14.58
C ASP A 393 -2.37 -3.89 -15.98
N THR A 394 -2.24 -2.60 -16.27
CA THR A 394 -1.62 -2.08 -17.49
C THR A 394 -0.25 -1.47 -17.22
N VAL A 395 0.61 -1.43 -18.24
CA VAL A 395 1.91 -0.75 -18.24
C VAL A 395 1.99 0.13 -19.48
N VAL A 396 2.35 1.39 -19.29
CA VAL A 396 2.50 2.38 -20.36
C VAL A 396 3.97 2.41 -20.81
N ARG A 397 4.22 2.05 -22.08
CA ARG A 397 5.56 1.97 -22.67
C ARG A 397 5.96 3.23 -23.45
N LYS A 398 4.97 4.02 -23.86
CA LYS A 398 5.17 5.26 -24.65
C LYS A 398 4.20 6.33 -24.14
N ASN A 399 4.53 7.60 -24.34
CA ASN A 399 3.61 8.69 -24.05
C ASN A 399 2.28 8.47 -24.81
N ILE A 400 1.17 8.70 -24.12
CA ILE A 400 -0.20 8.59 -24.64
C ILE A 400 -1.02 9.84 -24.30
N ASP A 401 -0.37 10.98 -24.05
CA ASP A 401 -1.03 12.24 -23.68
C ASP A 401 -1.93 12.76 -24.81
N GLU A 402 -1.66 12.38 -26.06
CA GLU A 402 -2.51 12.72 -27.21
C GLU A 402 -3.96 12.23 -27.05
N LEU A 403 -4.23 11.24 -26.19
CA LEU A 403 -5.59 10.79 -25.89
C LEU A 403 -6.43 11.87 -25.16
N PHE A 404 -5.78 12.85 -24.52
CA PHE A 404 -6.44 14.00 -23.89
C PHE A 404 -6.96 15.03 -24.92
N ALA A 405 -6.47 15.01 -26.15
CA ALA A 405 -6.95 15.90 -27.21
C ALA A 405 -8.27 15.43 -27.86
N GLY A 406 -8.66 14.17 -27.66
CA GLY A 406 -9.88 13.61 -28.25
C GLY A 406 -11.20 14.13 -27.64
N HIS A 407 -12.32 13.64 -28.16
CA HIS A 407 -13.68 13.97 -27.69
C HIS A 407 -14.51 12.73 -27.37
N GLY A 408 -15.59 12.91 -26.61
CA GLY A 408 -16.52 11.81 -26.29
C GLY A 408 -15.83 10.62 -25.62
N PHE A 409 -16.34 9.42 -25.87
CA PHE A 409 -15.84 8.16 -25.33
C PHE A 409 -15.06 7.38 -26.41
N ALA A 410 -13.80 7.06 -26.11
CA ALA A 410 -12.93 6.29 -26.97
C ALA A 410 -12.32 5.10 -26.21
N ALA A 411 -12.14 3.98 -26.88
CA ALA A 411 -11.56 2.76 -26.31
C ALA A 411 -10.89 1.94 -27.41
N ALA A 412 -10.02 0.99 -27.05
CA ALA A 412 -9.43 0.09 -28.04
C ALA A 412 -10.35 -1.12 -28.31
N PRO A 413 -10.44 -1.61 -29.56
CA PRO A 413 -11.17 -2.84 -29.89
C PRO A 413 -10.70 -4.05 -29.07
N ASP A 414 -11.62 -4.93 -28.68
CA ASP A 414 -11.23 -6.15 -27.95
C ASP A 414 -10.52 -7.14 -28.87
N SER A 415 -9.25 -7.38 -28.60
CA SER A 415 -8.36 -8.23 -29.38
C SER A 415 -8.08 -9.57 -28.68
N GLY A 416 -9.09 -10.15 -28.03
CA GLY A 416 -9.01 -11.36 -27.20
C GLY A 416 -8.55 -12.65 -27.91
N PHE A 417 -9.13 -13.80 -27.56
CA PHE A 417 -8.72 -15.09 -28.18
C PHE A 417 -9.13 -15.18 -29.66
N ASP A 418 -10.25 -14.56 -30.02
CA ASP A 418 -10.74 -14.45 -31.40
C ASP A 418 -10.21 -13.14 -32.04
N ARG A 419 -10.08 -13.13 -33.38
CA ARG A 419 -9.61 -11.94 -34.14
C ARG A 419 -10.36 -10.69 -33.67
N ALA A 420 -9.64 -9.55 -33.58
CA ALA A 420 -10.19 -8.27 -33.13
C ALA A 420 -11.62 -8.06 -33.65
N SER A 421 -12.59 -8.09 -32.72
CA SER A 421 -13.98 -7.81 -33.06
C SER A 421 -14.11 -6.30 -33.18
N SER A 422 -14.33 -5.79 -34.39
CA SER A 422 -14.51 -4.34 -34.61
C SER A 422 -15.81 -3.78 -34.00
N ARG A 423 -16.57 -4.59 -33.25
CA ARG A 423 -17.89 -4.24 -32.70
C ARG A 423 -17.91 -4.10 -31.19
N GLU A 424 -16.87 -4.56 -30.51
CA GLU A 424 -16.77 -4.50 -29.04
C GLU A 424 -15.39 -3.93 -28.66
N PHE A 425 -15.36 -3.10 -27.63
CA PHE A 425 -14.13 -2.55 -27.07
C PHE A 425 -13.71 -3.30 -25.80
N ASN A 426 -12.41 -3.26 -25.53
CA ASN A 426 -11.85 -3.69 -24.26
C ASN A 426 -11.91 -2.53 -23.25
N SER A 427 -12.40 -2.76 -22.03
CA SER A 427 -12.58 -1.70 -21.03
C SER A 427 -11.34 -1.40 -20.20
N GLY A 428 -10.19 -1.97 -20.55
CA GLY A 428 -8.92 -1.74 -19.85
C GLY A 428 -8.26 -0.40 -20.14
N VAL A 429 -8.61 0.24 -21.25
CA VAL A 429 -8.15 1.61 -21.58
C VAL A 429 -9.31 2.38 -22.19
N LEU A 430 -9.71 3.48 -21.52
CA LEU A 430 -10.82 4.33 -21.93
C LEU A 430 -10.37 5.80 -21.91
N ALA A 431 -10.65 6.58 -22.93
CA ALA A 431 -10.52 8.04 -22.89
C ALA A 431 -11.92 8.66 -22.94
N LEU A 432 -12.26 9.50 -21.96
CA LEU A 432 -13.63 10.01 -21.82
C LEU A 432 -13.71 11.41 -21.21
N GLU A 433 -14.84 12.06 -21.48
CA GLU A 433 -15.30 13.27 -20.81
C GLU A 433 -16.25 12.86 -19.65
N PRO A 434 -15.89 13.13 -18.38
CA PRO A 434 -16.74 12.79 -17.25
C PRO A 434 -18.09 13.52 -17.29
N SER A 435 -19.14 12.86 -16.84
CA SER A 435 -20.47 13.43 -16.71
C SER A 435 -21.25 12.75 -15.59
N HIS A 436 -21.55 13.49 -14.52
CA HIS A 436 -22.39 12.99 -13.42
C HIS A 436 -23.77 12.51 -13.92
N ALA A 437 -24.34 13.19 -14.91
CA ALA A 437 -25.60 12.76 -15.53
C ALA A 437 -25.47 11.39 -16.23
N GLN A 438 -24.38 11.14 -16.95
CA GLN A 438 -24.10 9.82 -17.54
C GLN A 438 -23.90 8.75 -16.47
N PHE A 439 -23.17 9.07 -15.39
CA PHE A 439 -23.01 8.20 -14.24
C PHE A 439 -24.35 7.76 -13.64
N CYS A 440 -25.25 8.71 -13.35
CA CYS A 440 -26.59 8.41 -12.85
C CYS A 440 -27.40 7.51 -13.81
N ARG A 441 -27.38 7.81 -15.13
CA ARG A 441 -28.06 6.97 -16.13
C ARG A 441 -27.52 5.53 -16.14
N MET A 442 -26.21 5.35 -16.00
CA MET A 442 -25.62 4.01 -15.92
C MET A 442 -26.10 3.27 -14.68
N LEU A 443 -26.14 3.95 -13.52
CA LEU A 443 -26.62 3.35 -12.27
C LEU A 443 -28.08 2.89 -12.38
N ASP A 444 -28.95 3.72 -12.94
CA ASP A 444 -30.37 3.39 -13.14
C ASP A 444 -30.55 2.19 -14.10
N ALA A 445 -29.64 2.02 -15.06
CA ALA A 445 -29.70 0.96 -16.05
C ALA A 445 -29.01 -0.35 -15.62
N LEU A 446 -28.31 -0.40 -14.47
CA LEU A 446 -27.47 -1.54 -14.05
C LEU A 446 -28.23 -2.88 -14.02
N ALA A 447 -29.46 -2.87 -13.50
CA ALA A 447 -30.26 -4.08 -13.35
C ALA A 447 -30.94 -4.52 -14.67
N ALA A 448 -31.21 -3.57 -15.56
CA ALA A 448 -31.93 -3.81 -16.81
C ALA A 448 -30.99 -4.16 -17.98
N THR A 449 -29.74 -3.69 -17.94
CA THR A 449 -28.78 -3.85 -19.03
C THR A 449 -28.04 -5.18 -18.93
N PRO A 450 -28.08 -6.04 -19.96
CA PRO A 450 -27.34 -7.29 -19.94
C PRO A 450 -25.84 -7.04 -20.06
N SER A 451 -25.04 -7.70 -19.22
CA SER A 451 -23.59 -7.78 -19.37
C SER A 451 -23.20 -9.15 -19.92
N ARG A 452 -22.64 -9.17 -21.14
CA ARG A 452 -22.30 -10.43 -21.85
C ARG A 452 -21.25 -11.26 -21.12
N ASP A 453 -20.23 -10.61 -20.57
CA ASP A 453 -19.16 -11.24 -19.79
C ASP A 453 -19.47 -11.30 -18.30
N GLY A 454 -20.53 -10.59 -17.85
CA GLY A 454 -20.92 -10.45 -16.46
C GLY A 454 -20.08 -9.42 -15.69
N GLY A 455 -19.22 -8.65 -16.37
CA GLY A 455 -18.37 -7.60 -15.81
C GLY A 455 -18.66 -6.22 -16.42
N ASP A 456 -17.79 -5.25 -16.11
CA ASP A 456 -17.90 -3.86 -16.56
C ASP A 456 -17.80 -3.72 -18.07
N GLN A 457 -16.92 -4.47 -18.74
CA GLN A 457 -16.74 -4.42 -20.20
C GLN A 457 -18.04 -4.76 -20.93
N GLY A 458 -18.68 -5.87 -20.56
CA GLY A 458 -19.93 -6.29 -21.17
C GLY A 458 -21.10 -5.34 -20.87
N PHE A 459 -21.12 -4.70 -19.70
CA PHE A 459 -22.12 -3.68 -19.39
C PHE A 459 -21.91 -2.43 -20.26
N LEU A 460 -20.68 -1.89 -20.29
CA LEU A 460 -20.36 -0.67 -21.03
C LEU A 460 -20.58 -0.85 -22.54
N ASN A 461 -20.21 -2.00 -23.12
CA ASN A 461 -20.49 -2.31 -24.53
C ASN A 461 -21.99 -2.43 -24.85
N SER A 462 -22.82 -2.82 -23.87
CA SER A 462 -24.28 -2.88 -24.04
C SER A 462 -24.97 -1.54 -23.81
N PHE A 463 -24.40 -0.69 -22.94
CA PHE A 463 -25.00 0.58 -22.54
C PHE A 463 -24.61 1.75 -23.44
N LEU A 464 -23.37 1.78 -23.94
CA LEU A 464 -22.87 2.85 -24.79
C LEU A 464 -23.17 2.54 -26.26
N ASP A 465 -24.04 3.34 -26.86
CA ASP A 465 -24.43 3.19 -28.28
C ASP A 465 -23.31 3.60 -29.26
N THR A 466 -22.44 4.53 -28.84
CA THR A 466 -21.38 5.11 -29.69
C THR A 466 -20.06 5.21 -28.95
N TRP A 467 -18.98 4.86 -29.64
CA TRP A 467 -17.60 4.98 -29.16
C TRP A 467 -16.65 5.16 -30.34
N GLU A 468 -15.52 5.81 -30.09
CA GLU A 468 -14.43 5.96 -31.05
C GLU A 468 -13.37 4.88 -30.86
N ALA A 469 -12.98 4.21 -31.94
CA ALA A 469 -12.00 3.13 -31.89
C ALA A 469 -10.57 3.67 -31.85
N LEU A 470 -9.91 3.46 -30.72
CA LEU A 470 -8.48 3.67 -30.57
C LEU A 470 -7.69 2.58 -31.30
N PRO A 471 -6.51 2.89 -31.83
CA PRO A 471 -5.57 1.88 -32.31
C PRO A 471 -5.26 0.83 -31.23
N VAL A 472 -5.07 -0.43 -31.63
CA VAL A 472 -4.89 -1.57 -30.72
C VAL A 472 -3.62 -1.48 -29.86
N GLU A 473 -2.67 -0.66 -30.29
CA GLU A 473 -1.42 -0.32 -29.61
C GLU A 473 -1.67 0.37 -28.26
N TYR A 474 -2.83 1.04 -28.10
CA TYR A 474 -3.23 1.68 -26.84
C TYR A 474 -3.85 0.71 -25.83
N ASN A 475 -4.05 -0.57 -26.17
CA ASN A 475 -4.50 -1.60 -25.24
C ASN A 475 -4.13 -3.00 -25.74
N THR A 476 -2.83 -3.26 -25.88
CA THR A 476 -2.34 -4.54 -26.38
C THR A 476 -2.38 -5.58 -25.27
N THR A 477 -3.22 -6.62 -25.40
CA THR A 477 -3.30 -7.65 -24.35
C THR A 477 -2.09 -8.59 -24.37
N LYS A 478 -1.52 -8.88 -23.19
CA LYS A 478 -0.35 -9.76 -23.00
C LYS A 478 -0.48 -11.13 -23.70
N ARG A 479 -1.70 -11.64 -23.85
CA ARG A 479 -1.97 -12.94 -24.49
C ARG A 479 -1.68 -12.94 -25.99
N VAL A 480 -1.72 -11.78 -26.64
CA VAL A 480 -1.53 -11.71 -28.09
C VAL A 480 -0.15 -12.22 -28.49
N PHE A 481 0.90 -11.96 -27.71
CA PHE A 481 2.25 -12.47 -27.98
C PHE A 481 2.32 -14.00 -28.08
N ALA A 482 1.42 -14.73 -27.42
CA ALA A 482 1.36 -16.18 -27.51
C ALA A 482 0.37 -16.71 -28.57
N HIS A 483 -0.68 -15.94 -28.90
CA HIS A 483 -1.79 -16.41 -29.73
C HIS A 483 -1.76 -15.85 -31.15
N HIS A 484 -1.32 -14.60 -31.33
CA HIS A 484 -1.29 -13.89 -32.60
C HIS A 484 -0.05 -12.98 -32.73
N PRO A 485 1.20 -13.50 -32.61
CA PRO A 485 2.41 -12.69 -32.58
C PRO A 485 2.66 -11.89 -33.88
N ALA A 486 2.06 -12.28 -35.01
CA ALA A 486 2.18 -11.55 -36.27
C ALA A 486 1.31 -10.29 -36.37
N LEU A 487 0.40 -10.07 -35.42
CA LEU A 487 -0.47 -8.89 -35.41
C LEU A 487 0.18 -7.67 -34.74
N TYR A 488 1.35 -7.83 -34.12
CA TYR A 488 1.99 -6.77 -33.34
C TYR A 488 3.50 -6.81 -33.55
N THR A 489 4.10 -5.62 -33.59
CA THR A 489 5.52 -5.49 -33.32
C THR A 489 5.68 -4.91 -31.91
N ASP A 490 6.63 -5.44 -31.15
CA ASP A 490 6.88 -4.97 -29.78
C ASP A 490 7.16 -3.45 -29.73
N ALA A 491 7.75 -2.93 -30.82
CA ALA A 491 8.01 -1.52 -31.01
C ALA A 491 6.75 -0.66 -31.12
N ASP A 492 5.59 -1.19 -31.52
CA ASP A 492 4.37 -0.40 -31.72
C ASP A 492 3.53 -0.28 -30.43
N VAL A 493 3.75 -1.16 -29.45
CA VAL A 493 2.95 -1.21 -28.21
C VAL A 493 3.13 0.08 -27.40
N LYS A 494 2.03 0.82 -27.19
CA LYS A 494 1.98 1.98 -26.29
C LYS A 494 1.54 1.58 -24.89
N VAL A 495 0.54 0.71 -24.77
CA VAL A 495 0.05 0.19 -23.49
C VAL A 495 -0.05 -1.33 -23.56
N LEU A 496 0.60 -2.01 -22.61
CA LEU A 496 0.54 -3.46 -22.45
C LEU A 496 -0.39 -3.82 -21.29
N HIS A 497 -1.40 -4.65 -21.56
CA HIS A 497 -2.43 -5.03 -20.61
C HIS A 497 -2.25 -6.49 -20.13
N TYR A 498 -1.96 -6.68 -18.84
CA TYR A 498 -1.63 -7.97 -18.21
C TYR A 498 -2.88 -8.80 -17.86
N VAL A 499 -3.68 -9.13 -18.88
CA VAL A 499 -4.88 -9.97 -18.73
C VAL A 499 -4.55 -11.41 -18.28
N GLY A 500 -5.38 -11.98 -17.39
CA GLY A 500 -5.16 -13.33 -16.84
C GLY A 500 -4.32 -13.32 -15.55
N ASN A 501 -3.34 -14.22 -15.47
CA ASN A 501 -2.47 -14.32 -14.29
C ASN A 501 -1.63 -13.05 -14.16
N LYS A 502 -1.69 -12.43 -12.98
CA LYS A 502 -0.99 -11.19 -12.70
C LYS A 502 0.48 -11.46 -12.35
N PRO A 503 1.39 -10.54 -12.69
CA PRO A 503 2.80 -10.62 -12.27
C PRO A 503 2.97 -10.77 -10.75
N TRP A 504 2.10 -10.14 -9.96
CA TRP A 504 2.10 -10.16 -8.49
C TRP A 504 1.22 -11.26 -7.86
N ASP A 505 0.74 -12.24 -8.65
CA ASP A 505 -0.05 -13.36 -8.11
C ASP A 505 0.89 -14.44 -7.52
N PRO A 506 0.86 -14.70 -6.20
CA PRO A 506 1.73 -15.69 -5.54
C PRO A 506 1.41 -17.13 -5.94
N LEU A 507 0.23 -17.41 -6.50
CA LEU A 507 -0.19 -18.76 -6.89
C LEU A 507 0.07 -19.06 -8.38
N ARG A 508 0.92 -18.27 -9.02
CA ARG A 508 1.31 -18.45 -10.41
C ARG A 508 2.04 -19.77 -10.62
N ASP A 509 1.69 -20.47 -11.69
CA ASP A 509 2.37 -21.71 -12.10
C ASP A 509 3.71 -21.37 -12.79
N PRO A 510 4.86 -21.71 -12.20
CA PRO A 510 6.17 -21.48 -12.82
C PRO A 510 6.35 -22.24 -14.15
N ALA A 511 5.59 -23.31 -14.39
CA ALA A 511 5.64 -24.07 -15.64
C ALA A 511 4.87 -23.40 -16.80
N HIS A 512 4.17 -22.29 -16.55
CA HIS A 512 3.46 -21.48 -17.56
C HIS A 512 4.20 -20.18 -17.92
N ASP A 513 5.51 -20.12 -17.67
CA ASP A 513 6.40 -18.97 -17.85
C ASP A 513 6.71 -18.61 -19.32
N ARG A 514 5.68 -18.58 -20.17
CA ARG A 514 5.79 -18.10 -21.56
C ARG A 514 5.78 -16.58 -21.68
N TYR A 515 5.58 -15.86 -20.57
CA TYR A 515 5.49 -14.41 -20.49
C TYR A 515 6.56 -13.83 -19.56
N ALA A 516 7.63 -14.58 -19.29
CA ALA A 516 8.69 -14.22 -18.35
C ALA A 516 9.29 -12.84 -18.64
N GLU A 517 9.52 -12.54 -19.93
CA GLU A 517 10.07 -11.27 -20.38
C GLU A 517 9.10 -10.12 -20.11
N LEU A 518 7.82 -10.29 -20.44
CA LEU A 518 6.79 -9.27 -20.15
C LEU A 518 6.64 -9.08 -18.63
N ASP A 519 6.70 -10.15 -17.85
CA ASP A 519 6.62 -10.02 -16.39
C ASP A 519 7.88 -9.35 -15.81
N ARG A 520 9.03 -9.44 -16.49
CA ARG A 520 10.24 -8.66 -16.15
C ARG A 520 10.04 -7.19 -16.48
N ASP A 521 9.48 -6.86 -17.64
CA ASP A 521 9.15 -5.47 -17.99
C ASP A 521 8.21 -4.83 -16.95
N TRP A 522 7.28 -5.61 -16.41
CA TRP A 522 6.41 -5.18 -15.32
C TRP A 522 7.19 -4.90 -14.03
N LEU A 523 8.10 -5.81 -13.65
CA LEU A 523 8.94 -5.64 -12.45
C LEU A 523 9.87 -4.43 -12.60
N ASP A 524 10.37 -4.19 -13.81
CA ASP A 524 11.22 -3.05 -14.13
C ASP A 524 10.48 -1.73 -13.99
N CYS A 525 9.14 -1.70 -13.87
CA CYS A 525 8.36 -0.49 -13.61
C CYS A 525 8.27 -0.13 -12.11
N LEU A 526 8.74 -1.00 -11.21
CA LEU A 526 8.74 -0.76 -9.76
C LEU A 526 10.05 -0.13 -9.30
N GLU A 527 9.96 0.74 -8.30
CA GLU A 527 11.12 1.21 -7.54
C GLU A 527 11.73 0.09 -6.71
N ALA A 528 13.00 0.25 -6.32
CA ALA A 528 13.72 -0.79 -5.58
C ALA A 528 13.04 -1.16 -4.25
N TRP A 529 12.45 -0.18 -3.55
CA TRP A 529 11.70 -0.42 -2.31
C TRP A 529 10.34 -1.09 -2.56
N GLU A 530 9.63 -0.74 -3.63
CA GLU A 530 8.35 -1.37 -4.00
C GLU A 530 8.56 -2.85 -4.35
N LEU A 531 9.67 -3.16 -5.04
CA LEU A 531 10.05 -4.54 -5.33
C LEU A 531 10.35 -5.34 -4.05
N ARG A 532 11.06 -4.74 -3.08
CA ARG A 532 11.33 -5.37 -1.77
C ARG A 532 10.03 -5.64 -0.99
N GLU A 533 9.08 -4.71 -1.04
CA GLU A 533 7.76 -4.85 -0.42
C GLU A 533 6.98 -6.01 -1.07
N LEU A 534 6.89 -6.02 -2.41
CA LEU A 534 6.24 -7.10 -3.16
C LEU A 534 6.85 -8.47 -2.82
N VAL A 535 8.17 -8.59 -2.79
CA VAL A 535 8.85 -9.85 -2.41
C VAL A 535 8.48 -10.27 -0.99
N THR A 536 8.36 -9.33 -0.06
CA THR A 536 7.94 -9.59 1.31
C THR A 536 6.52 -10.14 1.35
N ASP A 537 5.58 -9.51 0.64
CA ASP A 537 4.18 -9.93 0.60
C ASP A 537 4.02 -11.31 -0.03
N LEU A 538 4.71 -11.56 -1.14
CA LEU A 538 4.72 -12.87 -1.79
C LEU A 538 5.27 -13.97 -0.85
N ARG A 539 6.35 -13.68 -0.10
CA ARG A 539 6.91 -14.59 0.92
C ARG A 539 5.93 -14.82 2.08
N ALA A 540 5.22 -13.78 2.51
CA ALA A 540 4.24 -13.85 3.59
C ALA A 540 3.06 -14.75 3.20
N VAL A 541 2.52 -14.58 2.00
CA VAL A 541 1.46 -15.43 1.45
C VAL A 541 1.92 -16.88 1.31
N ALA A 542 3.12 -17.11 0.77
CA ALA A 542 3.70 -18.45 0.66
C ALA A 542 3.87 -19.12 2.04
N SER A 543 4.32 -18.36 3.04
CA SER A 543 4.50 -18.84 4.41
C SER A 543 3.16 -19.13 5.11
N ALA A 544 2.16 -18.27 4.92
CA ALA A 544 0.81 -18.48 5.43
C ALA A 544 0.18 -19.74 4.82
N GLN A 545 0.36 -19.94 3.51
CA GLN A 545 -0.08 -21.15 2.83
C GLN A 545 0.63 -22.40 3.37
N ALA A 546 1.95 -22.34 3.58
CA ALA A 546 2.71 -23.45 4.17
C ALA A 546 2.25 -23.79 5.59
N ARG A 547 1.91 -22.79 6.41
CA ARG A 547 1.35 -22.99 7.76
C ARG A 547 -0.05 -23.59 7.72
N GLU A 548 -0.92 -23.11 6.83
CA GLU A 548 -2.24 -23.70 6.63
C GLU A 548 -2.12 -25.17 6.15
N ASP A 549 -1.16 -25.43 5.27
CA ASP A 549 -0.87 -26.75 4.74
C ASP A 549 -0.35 -27.72 5.82
N ALA A 550 0.48 -27.23 6.74
CA ALA A 550 0.94 -27.96 7.92
C ALA A 550 -0.19 -28.17 8.95
N GLY A 551 -1.05 -27.16 9.18
CA GLY A 551 -2.21 -27.26 10.06
C GLY A 551 -3.25 -28.28 9.58
N LEU A 552 -3.44 -28.40 8.26
CA LEU A 552 -4.24 -29.44 7.62
C LEU A 552 -3.64 -30.86 7.78
N GLN A 553 -2.34 -30.98 8.02
CA GLN A 553 -1.68 -32.26 8.34
C GLN A 553 -1.74 -32.59 9.84
N VAL A 554 -1.77 -31.58 10.72
CA VAL A 554 -1.80 -31.75 12.18
C VAL A 554 -3.23 -31.89 12.73
N SER A 555 -4.26 -31.42 12.02
CA SER A 555 -5.67 -31.62 12.41
C SER A 555 -6.16 -33.05 12.11
N GLY A 556 -5.58 -34.03 12.81
CA GLY A 556 -6.24 -35.31 13.09
C GLY A 556 -7.43 -35.06 14.01
N GLY A 557 -8.57 -34.63 13.45
CA GLY A 557 -9.78 -34.36 14.24
C GLY A 557 -10.74 -33.35 13.61
N SER A 558 -11.19 -33.58 12.38
CA SER A 558 -12.35 -32.87 11.82
C SER A 558 -13.10 -33.80 10.85
N SER A 559 -14.40 -33.96 11.08
CA SER A 559 -15.34 -34.95 10.54
C SER A 559 -15.72 -34.79 9.06
N LEU A 560 -14.80 -34.33 8.20
CA LEU A 560 -15.06 -34.23 6.77
C LEU A 560 -14.98 -35.61 6.11
N SER A 561 -15.97 -35.93 5.27
CA SER A 561 -15.91 -37.15 4.46
C SER A 561 -14.72 -37.09 3.49
N PRO A 562 -14.10 -38.24 3.14
CA PRO A 562 -12.98 -38.28 2.21
C PRO A 562 -13.27 -37.59 0.87
N PHE A 563 -14.51 -37.66 0.38
CA PHE A 563 -14.98 -36.91 -0.78
C PHE A 563 -14.85 -35.39 -0.62
N ARG A 564 -15.33 -34.81 0.50
CA ARG A 564 -15.24 -33.37 0.76
C ARG A 564 -13.79 -32.92 0.96
N GLN A 565 -12.98 -33.76 1.60
CA GLN A 565 -11.56 -33.51 1.77
C GLN A 565 -10.83 -33.48 0.42
N ALA A 566 -11.06 -34.47 -0.43
CA ALA A 566 -10.49 -34.52 -1.78
C ALA A 566 -10.98 -33.37 -2.67
N GLN A 567 -12.24 -32.96 -2.56
CA GLN A 567 -12.78 -31.80 -3.27
C GLN A 567 -12.08 -30.50 -2.85
N LYS A 568 -11.84 -30.32 -1.54
CA LYS A 568 -11.09 -29.16 -1.01
C LYS A 568 -9.62 -29.18 -1.48
N LEU A 569 -8.97 -30.35 -1.46
CA LEU A 569 -7.60 -30.52 -1.96
C LEU A 569 -7.50 -30.24 -3.47
N ASN A 570 -8.45 -30.72 -4.27
CA ASN A 570 -8.54 -30.43 -5.70
C ASN A 570 -8.79 -28.94 -5.98
N ALA A 571 -9.63 -28.28 -5.18
CA ALA A 571 -9.85 -26.82 -5.29
C ALA A 571 -8.57 -26.03 -4.98
N LYS A 572 -7.76 -26.51 -4.02
CA LYS A 572 -6.44 -25.98 -3.67
C LYS A 572 -5.29 -26.50 -4.54
N ARG A 573 -5.59 -27.18 -5.65
CA ARG A 573 -4.59 -27.76 -6.59
C ARG A 573 -3.60 -28.78 -5.98
N ARG A 574 -3.90 -29.36 -4.81
CA ARG A 574 -3.10 -30.42 -4.15
C ARG A 574 -3.50 -31.81 -4.66
N PHE A 575 -3.27 -32.05 -5.96
CA PHE A 575 -3.83 -33.21 -6.67
C PHE A 575 -3.31 -34.58 -6.20
N ALA A 576 -2.04 -34.69 -5.83
CA ALA A 576 -1.46 -35.97 -5.37
C ALA A 576 -2.08 -36.42 -4.04
N GLN A 577 -2.32 -35.49 -3.13
CA GLN A 577 -2.94 -35.78 -1.83
C GLN A 577 -4.45 -35.99 -1.95
N ALA A 578 -5.11 -35.30 -2.87
CA ALA A 578 -6.51 -35.60 -3.21
C ALA A 578 -6.65 -37.05 -3.69
N GLU A 579 -5.70 -37.54 -4.50
CA GLU A 579 -5.64 -38.94 -4.91
C GLU A 579 -5.38 -39.89 -3.72
N GLU A 580 -4.41 -39.59 -2.86
CA GLU A 580 -4.09 -40.38 -1.68
C GLU A 580 -5.30 -40.55 -0.75
N VAL A 581 -5.96 -39.45 -0.39
CA VAL A 581 -7.16 -39.45 0.47
C VAL A 581 -8.28 -40.31 -0.11
N LEU A 582 -8.53 -40.21 -1.42
CA LEU A 582 -9.57 -41.01 -2.07
C LEU A 582 -9.21 -42.49 -2.11
N ARG A 583 -7.96 -42.82 -2.47
CA ARG A 583 -7.51 -44.22 -2.55
C ARG A 583 -7.46 -44.89 -1.19
N ASP A 584 -7.06 -44.17 -0.14
CA ASP A 584 -7.05 -44.68 1.22
C ASP A 584 -8.46 -44.91 1.75
N ALA A 585 -9.40 -44.00 1.45
CA ALA A 585 -10.81 -44.20 1.78
C ALA A 585 -11.39 -45.44 1.08
N TRP A 586 -10.96 -45.76 -0.13
CA TRP A 586 -11.44 -46.94 -0.86
C TRP A 586 -10.81 -48.26 -0.42
N ARG A 587 -9.91 -48.26 0.58
CA ARG A 587 -9.44 -49.50 1.21
C ARG A 587 -10.54 -50.18 2.03
N THR A 588 -11.49 -49.40 2.54
CA THR A 588 -12.53 -49.88 3.47
C THR A 588 -13.95 -49.72 2.92
N LYS A 589 -14.11 -49.12 1.73
CA LYS A 589 -15.40 -48.98 1.05
C LYS A 589 -15.25 -48.92 -0.47
N GLU A 590 -16.34 -49.14 -1.20
CA GLU A 590 -16.35 -48.96 -2.64
C GLU A 590 -16.33 -47.47 -3.05
N ALA A 591 -15.73 -47.21 -4.21
CA ALA A 591 -15.63 -45.87 -4.76
C ALA A 591 -16.97 -45.39 -5.34
N THR A 592 -17.41 -44.20 -4.93
CA THR A 592 -18.63 -43.60 -5.51
C THR A 592 -18.34 -42.92 -6.85
N PRO A 593 -19.34 -42.77 -7.75
CA PRO A 593 -19.16 -42.05 -9.00
C PRO A 593 -18.65 -40.61 -8.82
N ALA A 594 -19.05 -39.93 -7.74
CA ALA A 594 -18.58 -38.57 -7.44
C ALA A 594 -17.10 -38.54 -7.04
N GLU A 595 -16.66 -39.49 -6.21
CA GLU A 595 -15.25 -39.62 -5.81
C GLU A 595 -14.35 -40.00 -6.99
N LEU A 596 -14.82 -40.88 -7.88
CA LEU A 596 -14.11 -41.22 -9.11
C LEU A 596 -13.95 -40.02 -10.05
N ARG A 597 -14.93 -39.11 -10.11
CA ARG A 597 -14.80 -37.84 -10.87
C ARG A 597 -13.76 -36.91 -10.27
N GLU A 598 -13.71 -36.80 -8.93
CA GLU A 598 -12.69 -35.99 -8.25
C GLU A 598 -11.28 -36.61 -8.40
N LEU A 599 -11.14 -37.93 -8.36
CA LEU A 599 -9.86 -38.59 -8.69
C LEU A 599 -9.47 -38.33 -10.15
N ALA A 600 -10.41 -38.44 -11.09
CA ALA A 600 -10.12 -38.16 -12.49
C ALA A 600 -9.73 -36.69 -12.75
N ARG A 601 -10.26 -35.75 -11.96
CA ARG A 601 -9.81 -34.37 -11.94
C ARG A 601 -8.36 -34.25 -11.46
N ALA A 602 -8.02 -34.90 -10.35
CA ALA A 602 -6.66 -34.93 -9.82
C ALA A 602 -5.66 -35.54 -10.82
N LEU A 603 -5.96 -36.72 -11.38
CA LEU A 603 -5.11 -37.42 -12.35
C LEU A 603 -4.88 -36.62 -13.63
N ARG A 604 -5.91 -35.93 -14.15
CA ARG A 604 -5.75 -35.05 -15.33
C ARG A 604 -4.80 -33.90 -15.05
N ALA A 605 -4.92 -33.29 -13.87
CA ALA A 605 -4.07 -32.17 -13.50
C ALA A 605 -2.60 -32.60 -13.27
N GLN A 606 -2.38 -33.85 -12.88
CA GLN A 606 -1.04 -34.47 -12.82
C GLN A 606 -0.51 -34.98 -14.18
N GLY A 607 -1.23 -34.73 -15.29
CA GLY A 607 -0.80 -35.20 -16.63
C GLY A 607 -1.01 -36.70 -16.89
N ARG A 608 -1.73 -37.42 -16.01
CA ARG A 608 -2.04 -38.86 -16.09
C ARG A 608 -3.37 -39.10 -16.81
N HIS A 609 -3.44 -38.68 -18.07
CA HIS A 609 -4.70 -38.61 -18.83
C HIS A 609 -5.30 -39.98 -19.17
N SER A 610 -4.48 -40.99 -19.45
CA SER A 610 -4.94 -42.37 -19.70
C SER A 610 -5.65 -42.94 -18.48
N GLU A 611 -5.07 -42.75 -17.29
CA GLU A 611 -5.62 -43.19 -16.02
C GLU A 611 -6.91 -42.43 -15.69
N ALA A 612 -6.95 -41.12 -15.90
CA ALA A 612 -8.18 -40.35 -15.71
C ALA A 612 -9.33 -40.81 -16.61
N VAL A 613 -9.05 -41.18 -17.87
CA VAL A 613 -10.05 -41.75 -18.78
C VAL A 613 -10.52 -43.12 -18.25
N ALA A 614 -9.63 -43.96 -17.73
CA ALA A 614 -10.00 -45.23 -17.13
C ALA A 614 -10.88 -45.04 -15.89
N THR A 615 -10.53 -44.09 -15.01
CA THR A 615 -11.31 -43.72 -13.82
C THR A 615 -12.72 -43.23 -14.21
N LEU A 616 -12.85 -42.38 -15.22
CA LEU A 616 -14.15 -41.89 -15.70
C LEU A 616 -14.98 -42.98 -16.40
N ARG A 617 -14.36 -43.97 -17.05
CA ARG A 617 -15.07 -45.15 -17.57
C ARG A 617 -15.67 -45.98 -16.44
N THR A 618 -14.95 -46.14 -15.33
CA THR A 618 -15.48 -46.81 -14.15
C THR A 618 -16.62 -46.01 -13.52
N ALA A 619 -16.49 -44.68 -13.41
CA ALA A 619 -17.59 -43.83 -12.97
C ALA A 619 -18.83 -43.95 -13.87
N ALA A 620 -18.64 -44.02 -15.19
CA ALA A 620 -19.74 -44.15 -16.16
C ALA A 620 -20.46 -45.49 -16.06
N ARG A 621 -19.74 -46.57 -15.73
CA ARG A 621 -20.35 -47.89 -15.47
C ARG A 621 -21.21 -47.90 -14.21
N LEU A 622 -20.78 -47.17 -13.18
CA LEU A 622 -21.50 -47.07 -11.90
C LEU A 622 -22.67 -46.08 -11.94
N ALA A 623 -22.69 -45.15 -12.90
CA ALA A 623 -23.76 -44.17 -13.08
C ALA A 623 -24.06 -43.93 -14.57
N PRO A 624 -24.63 -44.91 -15.29
CA PRO A 624 -24.83 -44.86 -16.74
C PRO A 624 -25.76 -43.72 -17.19
N GLU A 625 -26.73 -43.34 -16.35
CA GLU A 625 -27.67 -42.25 -16.60
C GLU A 625 -27.07 -40.85 -16.33
N SER A 626 -25.83 -40.76 -15.81
CA SER A 626 -25.23 -39.47 -15.45
C SER A 626 -24.65 -38.75 -16.67
N MET A 627 -25.43 -37.82 -17.21
CA MET A 627 -24.97 -36.92 -18.29
C MET A 627 -23.68 -36.16 -17.94
N ALA A 628 -23.45 -35.84 -16.66
CA ALA A 628 -22.24 -35.17 -16.21
C ALA A 628 -20.99 -36.06 -16.37
N VAL A 629 -21.07 -37.34 -15.97
CA VAL A 629 -19.97 -38.31 -16.12
C VAL A 629 -19.68 -38.55 -17.61
N THR A 630 -20.72 -38.69 -18.42
CA THR A 630 -20.60 -38.91 -19.87
C THR A 630 -19.90 -37.76 -20.58
N ARG A 631 -20.27 -36.50 -20.29
CA ARG A 631 -19.60 -35.31 -20.83
C ARG A 631 -18.14 -35.23 -20.40
N GLU A 632 -17.85 -35.47 -19.12
CA GLU A 632 -16.48 -35.44 -18.60
C GLU A 632 -15.59 -36.51 -19.23
N LEU A 633 -16.14 -37.72 -19.47
CA LEU A 633 -15.43 -38.81 -20.15
C LEU A 633 -15.13 -38.47 -21.61
N GLN A 634 -16.09 -37.89 -22.34
CA GLN A 634 -15.89 -37.44 -23.73
C GLN A 634 -14.79 -36.36 -23.80
N ALA A 635 -14.87 -35.36 -22.93
CA ALA A 635 -13.85 -34.30 -22.86
C ALA A 635 -12.46 -34.84 -22.49
N ALA A 636 -12.39 -35.81 -21.56
CA ALA A 636 -11.13 -36.45 -21.18
C ALA A 636 -10.50 -37.26 -22.32
N ARG A 637 -11.32 -37.98 -23.11
CA ARG A 637 -10.87 -38.75 -24.29
C ARG A 637 -10.30 -37.82 -25.36
N ALA A 638 -11.01 -36.74 -25.70
CA ALA A 638 -10.54 -35.77 -26.70
C ALA A 638 -9.17 -35.19 -26.32
N ARG A 639 -8.98 -34.81 -25.05
CA ARG A 639 -7.71 -34.26 -24.55
C ARG A 639 -6.57 -35.29 -24.56
N ALA A 640 -6.84 -36.54 -24.19
CA ALA A 640 -5.85 -37.62 -24.23
C ALA A 640 -5.35 -37.90 -25.67
N VAL A 641 -6.25 -37.85 -26.66
CA VAL A 641 -5.90 -37.98 -28.08
C VAL A 641 -5.01 -36.83 -28.54
N VAL A 642 -5.39 -35.58 -28.23
CA VAL A 642 -4.59 -34.39 -28.58
C VAL A 642 -3.18 -34.46 -27.99
N GLN A 643 -3.04 -34.92 -26.74
CA GLN A 643 -1.73 -35.03 -26.10
C GLN A 643 -0.89 -36.20 -26.66
N THR A 644 -1.53 -37.31 -27.03
CA THR A 644 -0.86 -38.43 -27.72
C THR A 644 -0.33 -37.98 -29.08
N LEU A 645 -1.12 -37.22 -29.85
CA LEU A 645 -0.71 -36.62 -31.11
C LEU A 645 0.45 -35.62 -30.92
N ARG A 646 0.42 -34.79 -29.87
CA ARG A 646 1.54 -33.88 -29.53
C ARG A 646 2.83 -34.63 -29.18
N ARG A 647 2.76 -35.74 -28.43
CA ARG A 647 3.94 -36.58 -28.10
C ARG A 647 4.50 -37.31 -29.32
N LEU A 648 3.63 -37.77 -30.22
CA LEU A 648 4.04 -38.36 -31.49
C LEU A 648 4.72 -37.30 -32.38
N ASN A 649 4.18 -36.09 -32.46
CA ASN A 649 4.77 -35.00 -33.22
C ASN A 649 6.14 -34.56 -32.66
N ALA A 650 6.28 -34.48 -31.33
CA ALA A 650 7.56 -34.18 -30.68
C ALA A 650 8.63 -35.27 -30.90
N LYS A 651 8.24 -36.56 -31.01
CA LYS A 651 9.16 -37.66 -31.34
C LYS A 651 9.58 -37.67 -32.82
N VAL A 652 8.74 -37.17 -33.71
CA VAL A 652 9.04 -37.05 -35.15
C VAL A 652 9.99 -35.87 -35.41
N VAL A 653 9.82 -34.76 -34.69
CA VAL A 653 10.68 -33.57 -34.81
C VAL A 653 12.04 -33.76 -34.11
N GLY A 654 12.15 -34.58 -33.06
CA GLY A 654 13.41 -34.87 -32.36
C GLY A 654 14.32 -35.94 -32.99
N ARG A 655 13.98 -36.45 -34.19
CA ARG A 655 14.82 -37.39 -34.97
C ARG A 655 15.15 -36.85 -36.37
N GLY A 656 14.93 -35.56 -36.61
CA GLY A 656 15.30 -34.85 -37.84
C GLY A 656 16.63 -34.13 -37.69
#